data_AF-A0AAU7JWP5-F1
#
_entry.id   AF-A0AAU7JWP5-F1
#
_cell.length_a   1.000
_cell.length_b   1.000
_cell.length_c   1.000
_cell.angle_alpha   90.00
_cell.angle_beta   90.00
_cell.angle_gamma   90.00
#
_symmetry.space_group_name_H-M   'P 1'
#
loop_
_entity.id
_entity.type
_entity.pdbx_description
1 polymer ?
#
loop_
_entity_poly.entity_id
_entity_poly.type
_entity_poly.pdbx_seq_one_letter_code
_entity_poly.pdbx_strand_id
1 'polypeptide(L)'
;MLVRVPRRWGAVLALTAAALFAGATSASAATSPGVTITGIEAKDGNLIGLISASGGATIDPGLKITVSGKDYPVDAITSGQGTPVQRTAVLVVDTSGSMGDAGMATVRSAVAAFLKSVPADVRVGLVSFSGKAVVGLPPTADQGKVQSAVDNLKSSGETALNDAMVLAVKTLGTTGERSILLLSDGGDTASRATQAQAVAALKANHIRAEAVSFKSTEGNASVLKGFADAGGGSVVSAANAGAVASAFTTAAKTLASQLTFSLPLPPGVSAVQNIKVSGQAAGTPFTTTALVDFGDGVALPTKATSPSKVPVVGPTEDVIAAAPAGTKLPILGVSPLLGLGLLAVFIGVVAVGVALSSGSMRSGRQTRVDSIDQYVAQTAPKKGPKNRQAAVSESLVFLGDKMMDGRSSTTKTMALIERADLPLRPGEWWVLRLVSLVVGVAVTMLLLTGGLGMKLAALVLGLVLGYFLPALVLRFLAKRRAKKFDHQLPDVLTLIASSLSTGFSLPQALDAVAKDAAEPAAKEFSRALAETRIGTDIAEALERLSDRMDSDNMRWTSMAIRIQREVGGNLAETMRTTAKTLREREELGRHVQALSAEGKLSAYILIALPVGIFLFTMHSNRAYVELLWTRPLGLAMLGAGLVSLGIGYAWMRKVVDVKV
;
A
#
# COMPACT_ATOMS: atom_id res chain seq x y z
N MET A 1 43.63 -8.06 30.30
CA MET A 1 44.13 -9.45 30.51
C MET A 1 43.69 -10.25 29.29
N LEU A 2 44.61 -10.47 28.33
CA LEU A 2 44.34 -11.09 27.03
C LEU A 2 44.42 -12.61 27.17
N VAL A 3 43.28 -13.31 27.09
CA VAL A 3 43.23 -14.77 27.07
C VAL A 3 43.21 -15.23 25.61
N ARG A 4 44.30 -15.88 25.18
CA ARG A 4 44.39 -16.62 23.91
C ARG A 4 43.50 -17.86 24.00
N VAL A 5 42.49 -17.95 23.14
CA VAL A 5 41.67 -19.15 22.95
C VAL A 5 42.37 -20.08 21.94
N PRO A 6 42.48 -21.40 22.21
CA PRO A 6 43.22 -22.33 21.37
C PRO A 6 42.49 -22.66 20.06
N ARG A 7 43.29 -22.71 18.98
CA ARG A 7 42.95 -22.91 17.54
C ARG A 7 42.17 -24.20 17.19
N ARG A 8 41.75 -25.02 18.15
CA ARG A 8 41.08 -26.31 17.91
C ARG A 8 39.56 -26.27 18.02
N TRP A 9 38.97 -25.19 18.56
CA TRP A 9 37.52 -24.98 18.58
C TRP A 9 36.99 -24.25 17.35
N GLY A 10 37.88 -23.68 16.53
CA GLY A 10 37.51 -23.05 15.25
C GLY A 10 37.08 -24.04 14.17
N ALA A 11 37.54 -25.31 14.24
CA ALA A 11 37.20 -26.32 13.25
C ALA A 11 35.79 -26.90 13.44
N VAL A 12 35.31 -27.02 14.68
CA VAL A 12 33.97 -27.55 14.99
C VAL A 12 32.88 -26.49 14.80
N LEU A 13 33.20 -25.21 15.03
CA LEU A 13 32.30 -24.08 14.73
C LEU A 13 32.26 -23.73 13.23
N ALA A 14 33.32 -24.02 12.47
CA ALA A 14 33.31 -23.88 11.01
C ALA A 14 32.50 -25.01 10.33
N LEU A 15 32.49 -26.22 10.89
CA LEU A 15 31.74 -27.36 10.35
C LEU A 15 30.23 -27.30 10.62
N THR A 16 29.79 -26.66 11.71
CA THR A 16 28.36 -26.42 11.97
C THR A 16 27.83 -25.17 11.25
N ALA A 17 28.68 -24.18 10.96
CA ALA A 17 28.32 -23.05 10.10
C ALA A 17 28.30 -23.42 8.61
N ALA A 18 29.12 -24.38 8.16
CA ALA A 18 29.11 -24.87 6.78
C ALA A 18 27.91 -25.78 6.45
N ALA A 19 27.33 -26.47 7.44
CA ALA A 19 26.13 -27.30 7.25
C ALA A 19 24.81 -26.50 7.18
N LEU A 20 24.83 -25.22 7.57
CA LEU A 20 23.69 -24.30 7.44
C LEU A 20 23.81 -23.32 6.26
N PHE A 21 24.95 -23.32 5.56
CA PHE A 21 25.17 -22.57 4.31
C PHE A 21 25.33 -23.44 3.06
N ALA A 22 25.22 -24.77 3.17
CA ALA A 22 24.92 -25.65 2.04
C ALA A 22 23.42 -25.56 1.67
N GLY A 23 22.95 -24.33 1.50
CA GLY A 23 21.74 -24.06 0.73
C GLY A 23 22.04 -24.51 -0.70
N ALA A 24 21.16 -25.37 -1.22
CA ALA A 24 21.18 -25.90 -2.56
C ALA A 24 21.80 -24.90 -3.55
N THR A 25 22.92 -25.28 -4.15
CA THR A 25 23.25 -24.83 -5.50
C THR A 25 22.15 -25.40 -6.39
N SER A 26 21.00 -24.72 -6.43
CA SER A 26 20.11 -24.84 -7.56
C SER A 26 20.94 -24.40 -8.75
N ALA A 27 21.40 -25.39 -9.52
CA ALA A 27 21.73 -25.19 -10.90
C ALA A 27 20.63 -24.28 -11.46
N SER A 28 21.04 -23.15 -12.04
CA SER A 28 20.18 -22.30 -12.85
C SER A 28 19.50 -23.20 -13.87
N ALA A 29 18.30 -23.69 -13.52
CA ALA A 29 17.39 -24.26 -14.48
C ALA A 29 17.10 -23.12 -15.43
N ALA A 30 17.58 -23.24 -16.67
CA ALA A 30 17.17 -22.39 -17.76
C ALA A 30 15.64 -22.29 -17.66
N THR A 31 15.14 -21.09 -17.38
CA THR A 31 13.71 -20.86 -17.23
C THR A 31 13.09 -21.19 -18.58
N SER A 32 12.34 -22.28 -18.67
CA SER A 32 11.63 -22.65 -19.88
C SER A 32 10.74 -21.47 -20.29
N PRO A 33 10.76 -21.04 -21.56
CA PRO A 33 9.86 -19.98 -22.02
C PRO A 33 8.42 -20.41 -21.74
N GLY A 34 7.66 -19.54 -21.07
CA GLY A 34 6.25 -19.79 -20.75
C GLY A 34 5.43 -19.71 -22.03
N VAL A 35 4.99 -20.85 -22.55
CA VAL A 35 4.17 -20.91 -23.77
C VAL A 35 2.70 -20.92 -23.40
N THR A 36 1.94 -19.97 -23.94
CA THR A 36 0.50 -19.81 -23.72
C THR A 36 -0.26 -19.98 -25.03
N ILE A 37 -1.48 -20.54 -24.92
CA ILE A 37 -2.44 -20.65 -26.02
C ILE A 37 -3.50 -19.57 -25.81
N THR A 38 -3.79 -18.79 -26.85
CA THR A 38 -4.75 -17.69 -26.83
C THR A 38 -5.59 -17.67 -28.10
N GLY A 39 -6.72 -16.95 -28.08
CA GLY A 39 -7.54 -16.72 -29.29
C GLY A 39 -8.08 -18.00 -29.93
N ILE A 40 -8.53 -18.96 -29.12
CA ILE A 40 -9.10 -20.21 -29.63
C ILE A 40 -10.53 -19.95 -30.11
N GLU A 41 -10.79 -20.14 -31.39
CA GLU A 41 -12.09 -19.97 -32.02
C GLU A 41 -12.41 -21.16 -32.93
N ALA A 42 -13.68 -21.59 -32.96
CA ALA A 42 -14.16 -22.56 -33.95
C ALA A 42 -14.75 -21.81 -35.15
N LYS A 43 -14.17 -22.00 -36.33
CA LYS A 43 -14.59 -21.33 -37.57
C LYS A 43 -14.54 -22.30 -38.75
N ASP A 44 -15.62 -22.37 -39.52
CA ASP A 44 -15.73 -23.19 -40.74
C ASP A 44 -15.39 -24.68 -40.55
N GLY A 45 -15.76 -25.26 -39.40
CA GLY A 45 -15.47 -26.68 -39.09
C GLY A 45 -14.05 -26.97 -38.62
N ASN A 46 -13.21 -25.94 -38.46
CA ASN A 46 -11.86 -26.01 -37.93
C ASN A 46 -11.73 -25.25 -36.61
N LEU A 47 -10.95 -25.80 -35.69
CA LEU A 47 -10.49 -25.13 -34.48
C LEU A 47 -9.22 -24.35 -34.82
N ILE A 48 -9.24 -23.05 -34.58
CA ILE A 48 -8.13 -22.16 -34.85
C ILE A 48 -7.66 -21.55 -33.53
N GLY A 49 -6.36 -21.57 -33.27
CA GLY A 49 -5.80 -20.94 -32.07
C GLY A 49 -4.41 -20.38 -32.32
N LEU A 50 -4.00 -19.46 -31.46
CA LEU A 50 -2.68 -18.85 -31.50
C LEU A 50 -1.82 -19.32 -30.33
N ILE A 51 -0.56 -19.61 -30.61
CA ILE A 51 0.43 -20.00 -29.61
C ILE A 51 1.50 -18.93 -29.57
N SER A 52 1.82 -18.47 -28.36
CA SER A 52 2.82 -17.43 -28.12
C SER A 52 3.77 -17.87 -27.02
N ALA A 53 5.06 -17.58 -27.16
CA ALA A 53 6.05 -17.81 -26.12
C ALA A 53 6.39 -16.49 -25.40
N SER A 54 6.54 -16.55 -24.08
CA SER A 54 6.94 -15.38 -23.29
C SER A 54 8.32 -14.86 -23.69
N GLY A 55 8.50 -13.54 -23.64
CA GLY A 55 9.78 -12.88 -23.95
C GLY A 55 10.18 -12.85 -25.43
N GLY A 56 9.28 -13.18 -26.36
CA GLY A 56 9.54 -13.15 -27.80
C GLY A 56 10.38 -14.31 -28.33
N ALA A 57 10.42 -15.43 -27.61
CA ALA A 57 11.08 -16.65 -28.07
C ALA A 57 10.37 -17.22 -29.32
N THR A 58 11.16 -17.70 -30.28
CA THR A 58 10.64 -18.33 -31.51
C THR A 58 10.24 -19.77 -31.24
N ILE A 59 9.04 -20.14 -31.71
CA ILE A 59 8.51 -21.51 -31.58
C ILE A 59 8.83 -22.29 -32.86
N ASP A 60 9.32 -23.52 -32.72
CA ASP A 60 9.74 -24.35 -33.85
C ASP A 60 8.52 -24.92 -34.59
N PRO A 61 8.51 -24.93 -35.94
CA PRO A 61 7.41 -25.48 -36.74
C PRO A 61 7.42 -27.03 -36.65
N GLY A 62 6.64 -27.59 -35.74
CA GLY A 62 6.58 -29.03 -35.48
C GLY A 62 5.74 -29.38 -34.25
N LEU A 63 4.52 -28.85 -34.18
CA LEU A 63 3.65 -28.95 -33.01
C LEU A 63 2.79 -30.24 -33.04
N LYS A 64 2.62 -30.85 -31.87
CA LYS A 64 1.66 -31.94 -31.65
C LYS A 64 0.53 -31.46 -30.75
N ILE A 65 -0.71 -31.53 -31.25
CA ILE A 65 -1.90 -31.16 -30.48
C ILE A 65 -2.69 -32.42 -30.15
N THR A 66 -2.89 -32.67 -28.86
CA THR A 66 -3.73 -33.75 -28.36
C THR A 66 -5.07 -33.17 -27.91
N VAL A 67 -6.16 -33.65 -28.51
CA VAL A 67 -7.54 -33.30 -28.14
C VAL A 67 -8.22 -34.59 -27.66
N SER A 68 -8.69 -34.62 -26.41
CA SER A 68 -9.33 -35.81 -25.81
C SER A 68 -8.53 -37.10 -25.91
N GLY A 69 -7.21 -37.01 -25.72
CA GLY A 69 -6.31 -38.16 -25.72
C GLY A 69 -5.95 -38.71 -27.11
N LYS A 70 -6.43 -38.08 -28.20
CA LYS A 70 -6.05 -38.41 -29.57
C LYS A 70 -5.13 -37.34 -30.15
N ASP A 71 -4.00 -37.77 -30.69
CA ASP A 71 -3.00 -36.89 -31.28
C ASP A 71 -3.40 -36.50 -32.71
N TYR A 72 -3.29 -35.21 -33.00
CA TYR A 72 -3.47 -34.68 -34.33
C TYR A 72 -2.18 -33.97 -34.77
N PRO A 73 -1.62 -34.32 -35.93
CA PRO A 73 -0.52 -33.56 -36.53
C PRO A 73 -1.05 -32.22 -37.03
N VAL A 74 -0.30 -31.15 -36.82
CA VAL A 74 -0.70 -29.79 -37.18
C VAL A 74 0.32 -29.17 -38.10
N ASP A 75 -0.13 -28.70 -39.26
CA ASP A 75 0.63 -27.81 -40.12
C ASP A 75 0.62 -26.42 -39.48
N ALA A 76 1.72 -26.05 -38.81
CA ALA A 76 1.87 -24.73 -38.21
C ALA A 76 2.02 -23.67 -39.31
N ILE A 77 1.10 -22.70 -39.37
CA ILE A 77 1.19 -21.59 -40.32
C ILE A 77 1.82 -20.40 -39.58
N THR A 78 2.94 -19.89 -40.09
CA THR A 78 3.60 -18.69 -39.58
C THR A 78 2.70 -17.48 -39.79
N SER A 79 2.41 -16.74 -38.71
CA SER A 79 1.58 -15.53 -38.75
C SER A 79 2.21 -14.48 -39.65
N GLY A 80 1.51 -14.12 -40.73
CA GLY A 80 2.00 -13.19 -41.75
C GLY A 80 1.22 -13.26 -43.07
N GLN A 81 0.45 -14.33 -43.29
CA GLN A 81 -0.42 -14.51 -44.46
C GLN A 81 -1.82 -14.91 -43.97
N GLY A 82 -2.70 -13.93 -43.74
CA GLY A 82 -4.15 -14.15 -43.56
C GLY A 82 -4.58 -14.92 -42.31
N THR A 83 -4.19 -14.45 -41.12
CA THR A 83 -4.70 -14.99 -39.84
C THR A 83 -6.24 -14.84 -39.77
N PRO A 84 -7.02 -15.92 -39.60
CA PRO A 84 -8.49 -15.83 -39.63
C PRO A 84 -9.14 -15.32 -38.33
N VAL A 85 -8.32 -15.05 -37.29
CA VAL A 85 -8.73 -14.56 -35.96
C VAL A 85 -8.39 -13.07 -35.85
N GLN A 86 -9.34 -12.23 -35.40
CA GLN A 86 -9.08 -10.81 -35.18
C GLN A 86 -8.13 -10.60 -34.00
N ARG A 87 -7.14 -9.73 -34.16
CA ARG A 87 -6.11 -9.47 -33.15
C ARG A 87 -6.24 -8.05 -32.65
N THR A 88 -6.42 -7.90 -31.34
CA THR A 88 -6.66 -6.61 -30.69
C THR A 88 -5.69 -6.42 -29.53
N ALA A 89 -4.97 -5.30 -29.55
CA ALA A 89 -4.07 -4.88 -28.49
C ALA A 89 -4.55 -3.55 -27.90
N VAL A 90 -4.56 -3.42 -26.57
CA VAL A 90 -4.84 -2.13 -25.91
C VAL A 90 -3.61 -1.67 -25.15
N LEU A 91 -3.12 -0.48 -25.50
CA LEU A 91 -2.09 0.24 -24.77
C LEU A 91 -2.73 0.91 -23.54
N VAL A 92 -2.26 0.56 -22.36
CA VAL A 92 -2.72 1.15 -21.09
C VAL A 92 -1.60 2.03 -20.56
N VAL A 93 -1.79 3.34 -20.64
CA VAL A 93 -0.73 4.34 -20.42
C VAL A 93 -1.01 5.18 -19.19
N ASP A 94 -0.06 5.17 -18.25
CA ASP A 94 -0.07 6.04 -17.09
C ASP A 94 0.21 7.50 -17.49
N THR A 95 -0.69 8.38 -17.08
CA THR A 95 -0.64 9.83 -17.28
C THR A 95 -0.72 10.57 -15.94
N SER A 96 -0.40 9.92 -14.84
CA SER A 96 -0.35 10.53 -13.50
C SER A 96 0.77 11.56 -13.38
N GLY A 97 0.73 12.36 -12.31
CA GLY A 97 1.71 13.41 -12.05
C GLY A 97 3.15 12.91 -11.89
N SER A 98 3.37 11.65 -11.51
CA SER A 98 4.71 11.08 -11.33
C SER A 98 5.45 10.84 -12.65
N MET A 99 4.73 10.68 -13.77
CA MET A 99 5.31 10.49 -15.09
C MET A 99 6.02 11.76 -15.59
N GLY A 100 5.43 12.93 -15.32
CA GLY A 100 5.94 14.23 -15.75
C GLY A 100 6.19 14.34 -17.27
N ASP A 101 6.71 15.50 -17.71
CA ASP A 101 6.95 15.74 -19.15
C ASP A 101 8.01 14.80 -19.73
N ALA A 102 9.06 14.49 -18.96
CA ALA A 102 10.14 13.60 -19.39
C ALA A 102 9.70 12.13 -19.52
N GLY A 103 8.82 11.66 -18.62
CA GLY A 103 8.22 10.32 -18.74
C GLY A 103 7.26 10.24 -19.90
N MET A 104 6.44 11.28 -20.12
CA MET A 104 5.53 11.33 -21.27
C MET A 104 6.27 11.38 -22.62
N ALA A 105 7.38 12.10 -22.71
CA ALA A 105 8.24 12.08 -23.90
C ALA A 105 8.78 10.66 -24.19
N THR A 106 9.17 9.94 -23.13
CA THR A 106 9.60 8.54 -23.22
C THR A 106 8.47 7.64 -23.74
N VAL A 107 7.26 7.78 -23.18
CA VAL A 107 6.07 7.03 -23.61
C VAL A 107 5.79 7.24 -25.10
N ARG A 108 5.75 8.48 -25.57
CA ARG A 108 5.48 8.81 -26.98
C ARG A 108 6.50 8.16 -27.91
N SER A 109 7.78 8.21 -27.55
CA SER A 109 8.86 7.58 -28.33
C SER A 109 8.76 6.06 -28.36
N ALA A 110 8.40 5.42 -27.25
CA ALA A 110 8.27 3.98 -27.14
C ALA A 110 7.05 3.45 -27.90
N VAL A 111 5.91 4.15 -27.81
CA VAL A 111 4.72 3.83 -28.59
C VAL A 111 4.99 3.97 -30.08
N ALA A 112 5.72 5.02 -30.51
CA ALA A 112 6.09 5.18 -31.91
C ALA A 112 6.96 4.00 -32.43
N ALA A 113 7.87 3.48 -31.60
CA ALA A 113 8.68 2.30 -31.93
C ALA A 113 7.84 1.01 -32.00
N PHE A 114 6.89 0.86 -31.08
CA PHE A 114 5.93 -0.25 -31.07
C PHE A 114 5.07 -0.26 -32.32
N LEU A 115 4.40 0.85 -32.64
CA LEU A 115 3.50 0.94 -33.79
C LEU A 115 4.21 0.61 -35.11
N LYS A 116 5.48 1.00 -35.27
CA LYS A 116 6.31 0.63 -36.44
C LYS A 116 6.60 -0.87 -36.55
N SER A 117 6.58 -1.59 -35.43
CA SER A 117 6.94 -3.02 -35.35
C SER A 117 5.71 -3.93 -35.25
N VAL A 118 4.52 -3.37 -35.04
CA VAL A 118 3.27 -4.12 -34.91
C VAL A 118 2.76 -4.53 -36.30
N PRO A 119 2.40 -5.80 -36.50
CA PRO A 119 1.78 -6.28 -37.73
C PRO A 119 0.51 -5.50 -38.12
N ALA A 120 0.28 -5.30 -39.42
CA ALA A 120 -0.82 -4.49 -39.94
C ALA A 120 -2.23 -5.08 -39.68
N ASP A 121 -2.33 -6.37 -39.33
CA ASP A 121 -3.56 -7.07 -38.96
C ASP A 121 -4.00 -6.82 -37.50
N VAL A 122 -3.13 -6.21 -36.67
CA VAL A 122 -3.42 -5.94 -35.26
C VAL A 122 -4.08 -4.57 -35.08
N ARG A 123 -5.27 -4.56 -34.47
CA ARG A 123 -5.97 -3.34 -34.09
C ARG A 123 -5.47 -2.85 -32.74
N VAL A 124 -4.98 -1.61 -32.67
CA VAL A 124 -4.42 -1.02 -31.45
C VAL A 124 -5.38 0.02 -30.88
N GLY A 125 -5.73 -0.12 -29.60
CA GLY A 125 -6.49 0.85 -28.82
C GLY A 125 -5.64 1.53 -27.75
N LEU A 126 -6.15 2.62 -27.17
CA LEU A 126 -5.48 3.40 -26.13
C LEU A 126 -6.43 3.65 -24.96
N VAL A 127 -6.00 3.26 -23.77
CA VAL A 127 -6.57 3.64 -22.48
C VAL A 127 -5.52 4.44 -21.73
N SER A 128 -5.87 5.66 -21.34
CA SER A 128 -5.02 6.50 -20.50
C SER A 128 -5.63 6.62 -19.12
N PHE A 129 -4.80 6.69 -18.08
CA PHE A 129 -5.30 6.84 -16.73
C PHE A 129 -4.45 7.81 -15.90
N SER A 130 -5.15 8.55 -15.05
CA SER A 130 -4.58 9.29 -13.93
C SER A 130 -5.51 9.10 -12.74
N GLY A 131 -6.14 10.14 -12.18
CA GLY A 131 -7.17 9.98 -11.14
C GLY A 131 -8.45 9.28 -11.63
N LYS A 132 -8.60 9.11 -12.95
CA LYS A 132 -9.66 8.31 -13.59
C LYS A 132 -9.09 7.61 -14.82
N ALA A 133 -9.63 6.44 -15.15
CA ALA A 133 -9.35 5.74 -16.40
C ALA A 133 -10.30 6.17 -17.51
N VAL A 134 -9.76 6.45 -18.71
CA VAL A 134 -10.52 6.91 -19.88
C VAL A 134 -10.04 6.17 -21.12
N VAL A 135 -10.98 5.76 -21.98
CA VAL A 135 -10.66 5.23 -23.31
C VAL A 135 -10.29 6.43 -24.20
N GLY A 136 -9.00 6.59 -24.49
CA GLY A 136 -8.48 7.66 -25.34
C GLY A 136 -8.74 7.38 -26.83
N LEU A 137 -8.66 6.11 -27.23
CA LEU A 137 -8.97 5.67 -28.59
C LEU A 137 -9.46 4.22 -28.60
N PRO A 138 -10.65 3.93 -29.18
CA PRO A 138 -11.09 2.57 -29.42
C PRO A 138 -10.14 1.82 -30.38
N PRO A 139 -10.06 0.48 -30.32
CA PRO A 139 -9.13 -0.27 -31.17
C PRO A 139 -9.31 -0.01 -32.67
N THR A 140 -8.24 0.40 -33.34
CA THR A 140 -8.23 0.77 -34.76
C THR A 140 -7.03 0.17 -35.48
N ALA A 141 -7.15 -0.06 -36.79
CA ALA A 141 -6.02 -0.42 -37.66
C ALA A 141 -5.18 0.80 -38.08
N ASP A 142 -5.70 2.01 -37.86
CA ASP A 142 -5.03 3.27 -38.20
C ASP A 142 -4.00 3.65 -37.13
N GLN A 143 -2.75 3.24 -37.36
CA GLN A 143 -1.64 3.51 -36.45
C GLN A 143 -1.36 5.01 -36.29
N GLY A 144 -1.63 5.83 -37.30
CA GLY A 144 -1.44 7.29 -37.24
C GLY A 144 -2.38 7.95 -36.21
N LYS A 145 -3.63 7.47 -36.12
CA LYS A 145 -4.57 7.90 -35.08
C LYS A 145 -4.13 7.51 -33.68
N VAL A 146 -3.55 6.32 -33.52
CA VAL A 146 -3.02 5.85 -32.22
C VAL A 146 -1.87 6.74 -31.77
N GLN A 147 -0.91 7.04 -32.67
CA GLN A 147 0.20 7.94 -32.35
C GLN A 147 -0.29 9.34 -31.98
N SER A 148 -1.21 9.90 -32.77
CA SER A 148 -1.79 11.22 -32.49
C SER A 148 -2.53 11.28 -31.15
N ALA A 149 -3.20 10.19 -30.76
CA ALA A 149 -3.88 10.10 -29.47
C ALA A 149 -2.88 10.10 -28.30
N VAL A 150 -1.75 9.41 -28.43
CA VAL A 150 -0.68 9.39 -27.42
C VAL A 150 0.07 10.72 -27.33
N ASP A 151 0.28 11.39 -28.47
CA ASP A 151 0.97 12.69 -28.51
C ASP A 151 0.18 13.79 -27.79
N ASN A 152 -1.15 13.66 -27.71
CA ASN A 152 -2.03 14.60 -27.02
C ASN A 152 -2.15 14.34 -25.51
N LEU A 153 -1.59 13.25 -24.98
CA LEU A 153 -1.64 12.95 -23.55
C LEU A 153 -0.77 13.91 -22.75
N LYS A 154 -1.28 14.33 -21.58
CA LYS A 154 -0.59 15.19 -20.61
C LYS A 154 -0.57 14.53 -19.23
N SER A 155 0.56 14.60 -18.55
CA SER A 155 0.71 14.06 -17.19
C SER A 155 0.08 14.98 -16.15
N SER A 156 -0.88 14.51 -15.36
CA SER A 156 -1.45 15.23 -14.22
C SER A 156 -2.25 14.32 -13.29
N GLY A 157 -2.33 14.66 -12.00
CA GLY A 157 -3.24 14.03 -11.05
C GLY A 157 -2.73 12.73 -10.39
N GLU A 158 -3.67 12.00 -9.79
CA GLU A 158 -3.47 10.74 -9.05
C GLU A 158 -3.34 9.52 -9.99
N THR A 159 -3.39 8.29 -9.47
CA THR A 159 -3.18 7.05 -10.24
C THR A 159 -4.32 6.05 -9.97
N ALA A 160 -5.09 5.72 -11.01
CA ALA A 160 -6.23 4.78 -10.97
C ALA A 160 -5.94 3.56 -11.86
N LEU A 161 -4.88 2.84 -11.52
CA LEU A 161 -4.32 1.71 -12.28
C LEU A 161 -5.31 0.54 -12.38
N ASN A 162 -5.94 0.16 -11.28
CA ASN A 162 -6.86 -0.98 -11.25
C ASN A 162 -8.13 -0.69 -12.09
N ASP A 163 -8.66 0.53 -12.01
CA ASP A 163 -9.78 0.96 -12.85
C ASP A 163 -9.41 0.93 -14.34
N ALA A 164 -8.17 1.31 -14.67
CA ALA A 164 -7.66 1.29 -16.04
C ALA A 164 -7.56 -0.13 -16.60
N MET A 165 -7.09 -1.09 -15.79
CA MET A 165 -7.02 -2.49 -16.21
C MET A 165 -8.41 -3.09 -16.46
N VAL A 166 -9.39 -2.82 -15.59
CA VAL A 166 -10.78 -3.27 -15.79
C VAL A 166 -11.38 -2.63 -17.06
N LEU A 167 -11.11 -1.34 -17.29
CA LEU A 167 -11.58 -0.63 -18.47
C LEU A 167 -10.93 -1.17 -19.75
N ALA A 168 -9.64 -1.50 -19.72
CA ALA A 168 -8.91 -2.10 -20.83
C ALA A 168 -9.48 -3.47 -21.23
N VAL A 169 -9.78 -4.33 -20.25
CA VAL A 169 -10.47 -5.61 -20.47
C VAL A 169 -11.81 -5.41 -21.18
N LYS A 170 -12.59 -4.41 -20.76
CA LYS A 170 -13.87 -4.07 -21.41
C LYS A 170 -13.69 -3.54 -22.83
N THR A 171 -12.62 -2.79 -23.08
CA THR A 171 -12.33 -2.14 -24.38
C THR A 171 -11.86 -3.14 -25.43
N LEU A 172 -11.23 -4.25 -25.01
CA LEU A 172 -10.75 -5.31 -25.89
C LEU A 172 -11.87 -6.15 -26.55
N GLY A 173 -13.11 -6.02 -26.09
CA GLY A 173 -14.22 -6.84 -26.58
C GLY A 173 -14.15 -8.30 -26.13
N THR A 174 -14.98 -9.16 -26.71
CA THR A 174 -15.18 -10.56 -26.28
C THR A 174 -14.67 -11.60 -27.27
N THR A 175 -14.26 -11.20 -28.47
CA THR A 175 -13.87 -12.10 -29.57
C THR A 175 -12.43 -11.83 -30.01
N GLY A 176 -11.75 -12.83 -30.55
CA GLY A 176 -10.39 -12.72 -31.08
C GLY A 176 -9.26 -12.81 -30.05
N GLU A 177 -8.03 -12.66 -30.54
CA GLU A 177 -6.83 -12.54 -29.71
C GLU A 177 -6.80 -11.17 -29.04
N ARG A 178 -6.67 -11.16 -27.71
CA ARG A 178 -6.76 -9.95 -26.89
C ARG A 178 -5.52 -9.81 -26.01
N SER A 179 -4.82 -8.70 -26.18
CA SER A 179 -3.62 -8.38 -25.41
C SER A 179 -3.64 -6.97 -24.82
N ILE A 180 -3.03 -6.82 -23.65
CA ILE A 180 -2.83 -5.54 -22.95
C ILE A 180 -1.34 -5.30 -22.82
N LEU A 181 -0.90 -4.10 -23.18
CA LEU A 181 0.44 -3.60 -22.89
C LEU A 181 0.30 -2.41 -21.93
N LEU A 182 0.68 -2.63 -20.68
CA LEU A 182 0.59 -1.66 -19.58
C LEU A 182 1.93 -0.94 -19.40
N LEU A 183 1.89 0.38 -19.28
CA LEU A 183 3.04 1.21 -18.91
C LEU A 183 2.67 2.06 -17.70
N SER A 184 3.38 1.85 -16.58
CA SER A 184 3.12 2.56 -15.31
C SER A 184 4.32 2.50 -14.38
N ASP A 185 4.34 3.36 -13.36
CA ASP A 185 5.25 3.27 -12.21
C ASP A 185 4.72 2.34 -11.10
N GLY A 186 3.55 1.73 -11.32
CA GLY A 186 2.91 0.70 -10.49
C GLY A 186 2.20 1.21 -9.24
N GLY A 187 2.04 2.53 -9.07
CA GLY A 187 1.24 3.11 -8.00
C GLY A 187 -0.27 3.01 -8.26
N ASP A 188 -1.07 2.85 -7.21
CA ASP A 188 -2.52 3.03 -7.27
C ASP A 188 -3.00 3.80 -6.03
N THR A 189 -3.67 4.93 -6.25
CA THR A 189 -4.09 5.87 -5.21
C THR A 189 -5.56 6.27 -5.32
N ALA A 190 -6.18 6.09 -6.49
CA ALA A 190 -7.51 6.60 -6.80
C ALA A 190 -8.50 5.56 -7.36
N SER A 191 -8.07 4.31 -7.61
CA SER A 191 -8.99 3.30 -8.16
C SER A 191 -10.13 2.95 -7.21
N ARG A 192 -11.30 2.69 -7.80
CA ARG A 192 -12.45 2.11 -7.08
C ARG A 192 -12.43 0.59 -7.14
N ALA A 193 -11.90 0.03 -8.23
CA ALA A 193 -11.65 -1.40 -8.37
C ALA A 193 -10.41 -1.83 -7.59
N THR A 194 -10.45 -3.06 -7.07
CA THR A 194 -9.29 -3.65 -6.40
C THR A 194 -8.38 -4.38 -7.39
N GLN A 195 -7.11 -4.55 -7.05
CA GLN A 195 -6.18 -5.35 -7.85
C GLN A 195 -6.70 -6.78 -8.07
N ALA A 196 -7.33 -7.38 -7.06
CA ALA A 196 -7.92 -8.71 -7.18
C ALA A 196 -9.05 -8.76 -8.22
N GLN A 197 -9.88 -7.72 -8.32
CA GLN A 197 -10.93 -7.62 -9.35
C GLN A 197 -10.34 -7.48 -10.75
N ALA A 198 -9.31 -6.64 -10.91
CA ALA A 198 -8.61 -6.49 -12.19
C ALA A 198 -7.90 -7.78 -12.63
N VAL A 199 -7.21 -8.47 -11.71
CA VAL A 199 -6.59 -9.78 -11.94
C VAL A 199 -7.63 -10.85 -12.28
N ALA A 200 -8.76 -10.88 -11.57
CA ALA A 200 -9.85 -11.81 -11.87
C ALA A 200 -10.45 -11.55 -13.26
N ALA A 201 -10.63 -10.28 -13.65
CA ALA A 201 -11.11 -9.91 -14.97
C ALA A 201 -10.15 -10.35 -16.09
N LEU A 202 -8.84 -10.20 -15.90
CA LEU A 202 -7.82 -10.69 -16.85
C LEU A 202 -7.87 -12.21 -17.01
N LYS A 203 -7.90 -12.95 -15.89
CA LYS A 203 -7.94 -14.42 -15.89
C LYS A 203 -9.22 -14.98 -16.48
N ALA A 204 -10.38 -14.44 -16.08
CA ALA A 204 -11.68 -14.91 -16.56
C ALA A 204 -11.88 -14.69 -18.07
N ASN A 205 -11.22 -13.67 -18.63
CA ASN A 205 -11.32 -13.36 -20.06
C ASN A 205 -10.14 -13.91 -20.88
N HIS A 206 -9.19 -14.62 -20.26
CA HIS A 206 -7.99 -15.17 -20.91
C HIS A 206 -7.21 -14.12 -21.73
N ILE A 207 -7.07 -12.90 -21.18
CA ILE A 207 -6.39 -11.78 -21.85
C ILE A 207 -4.91 -11.77 -21.49
N ARG A 208 -4.04 -11.70 -22.51
CA ARG A 208 -2.60 -11.57 -22.31
C ARG A 208 -2.27 -10.19 -21.76
N ALA A 209 -1.45 -10.10 -20.71
CA ALA A 209 -1.05 -8.82 -20.13
C ALA A 209 0.46 -8.74 -20.01
N GLU A 210 1.06 -7.72 -20.63
CA GLU A 210 2.48 -7.41 -20.54
C GLU A 210 2.63 -6.05 -19.87
N ALA A 211 3.56 -5.93 -18.92
CA ALA A 211 3.73 -4.69 -18.15
C ALA A 211 5.14 -4.16 -18.27
N VAL A 212 5.26 -2.85 -18.46
CA VAL A 212 6.52 -2.12 -18.49
C VAL A 212 6.52 -1.20 -17.28
N SER A 213 7.41 -1.49 -16.31
CA SER A 213 7.54 -0.67 -15.11
C SER A 213 8.54 0.45 -15.38
N PHE A 214 8.11 1.70 -15.27
CA PHE A 214 8.97 2.88 -15.47
C PHE A 214 9.21 3.58 -14.14
N LYS A 215 10.49 3.67 -13.70
CA LYS A 215 10.88 4.31 -12.43
C LYS A 215 10.11 3.82 -11.18
N SER A 216 9.65 2.57 -11.19
CA SER A 216 8.88 1.97 -10.09
C SER A 216 9.75 1.68 -8.86
N THR A 217 9.22 1.92 -7.66
CA THR A 217 9.80 1.39 -6.40
C THR A 217 9.50 -0.10 -6.25
N GLU A 218 10.24 -0.82 -5.41
CA GLU A 218 10.12 -2.29 -5.26
C GLU A 218 8.70 -2.75 -4.89
N GLY A 219 7.95 -1.96 -4.12
CA GLY A 219 6.56 -2.27 -3.75
C GLY A 219 5.59 -2.24 -4.93
N ASN A 220 5.74 -1.27 -5.82
CA ASN A 220 4.87 -1.05 -6.97
C ASN A 220 5.14 -2.03 -8.12
N ALA A 221 6.38 -2.52 -8.24
CA ALA A 221 6.75 -3.52 -9.25
C ALA A 221 6.03 -4.87 -9.03
N SER A 222 5.72 -5.20 -7.77
CA SER A 222 4.96 -6.42 -7.42
C SER A 222 3.51 -6.39 -7.94
N VAL A 223 2.90 -5.20 -8.01
CA VAL A 223 1.54 -5.01 -8.50
C VAL A 223 1.47 -5.27 -10.00
N LEU A 224 2.41 -4.68 -10.75
CA LEU A 224 2.56 -4.89 -12.19
C LEU A 224 2.86 -6.36 -12.52
N LYS A 225 3.66 -7.02 -11.69
CA LYS A 225 3.91 -8.46 -11.79
C LYS A 225 2.67 -9.30 -11.60
N GLY A 226 1.81 -8.94 -10.64
CA GLY A 226 0.52 -9.60 -10.45
C GLY A 226 -0.37 -9.56 -11.70
N PHE A 227 -0.36 -8.48 -12.48
CA PHE A 227 -1.10 -8.40 -13.74
C PHE A 227 -0.47 -9.22 -14.86
N ALA A 228 0.86 -9.14 -15.01
CA ALA A 228 1.57 -9.90 -16.03
C ALA A 228 1.43 -11.42 -15.78
N ASP A 229 1.62 -11.87 -14.55
CA ASP A 229 1.46 -13.28 -14.16
C ASP A 229 0.01 -13.76 -14.37
N ALA A 230 -0.98 -12.89 -14.14
CA ALA A 230 -2.39 -13.20 -14.37
C ALA A 230 -2.74 -13.39 -15.85
N GLY A 231 -2.11 -12.62 -16.74
CA GLY A 231 -2.27 -12.71 -18.18
C GLY A 231 -1.24 -13.61 -18.88
N GLY A 232 -0.37 -14.31 -18.14
CA GLY A 232 0.69 -15.14 -18.71
C GLY A 232 1.73 -14.36 -19.53
N GLY A 233 1.92 -13.08 -19.24
CA GLY A 233 2.95 -12.23 -19.85
C GLY A 233 4.13 -11.97 -18.91
N SER A 234 4.96 -10.98 -19.25
CA SER A 234 6.17 -10.62 -18.50
C SER A 234 6.15 -9.16 -18.04
N VAL A 235 6.89 -8.87 -16.97
CA VAL A 235 7.19 -7.50 -16.56
C VAL A 235 8.61 -7.15 -17.00
N VAL A 236 8.76 -6.03 -17.72
CA VAL A 236 10.07 -5.47 -18.04
C VAL A 236 10.29 -4.22 -17.21
N SER A 237 11.38 -4.22 -16.41
CA SER A 237 11.77 -3.05 -15.65
C SER A 237 12.64 -2.12 -16.50
N ALA A 238 12.17 -0.90 -16.71
CA ALA A 238 12.84 0.10 -17.52
C ALA A 238 13.31 1.27 -16.63
N ALA A 239 14.62 1.37 -16.44
CA ALA A 239 15.25 2.47 -15.70
C ALA A 239 15.39 3.75 -16.54
N ASN A 240 15.35 3.65 -17.87
CA ASN A 240 15.56 4.76 -18.80
C ASN A 240 14.72 4.60 -20.09
N ALA A 241 14.67 5.65 -20.92
CA ALA A 241 13.84 5.69 -22.12
C ALA A 241 14.19 4.62 -23.16
N GLY A 242 15.48 4.30 -23.31
CA GLY A 242 15.92 3.24 -24.22
C GLY A 242 15.41 1.86 -23.81
N ALA A 243 15.39 1.56 -22.51
CA ALA A 243 14.84 0.31 -21.98
C ALA A 243 13.32 0.19 -22.21
N VAL A 244 12.56 1.29 -22.08
CA VAL A 244 11.12 1.30 -22.40
C VAL A 244 10.91 1.02 -23.89
N ALA A 245 11.65 1.69 -24.78
CA ALA A 245 11.54 1.47 -26.22
C ALA A 245 11.91 0.02 -26.63
N SER A 246 12.94 -0.56 -25.99
CA SER A 246 13.30 -1.97 -26.19
C SER A 246 12.18 -2.92 -25.73
N ALA A 247 11.58 -2.67 -24.56
CA ALA A 247 10.47 -3.48 -24.05
C ALA A 247 9.27 -3.47 -25.00
N PHE A 248 8.91 -2.28 -25.50
CA PHE A 248 7.85 -2.10 -26.48
C PHE A 248 8.15 -2.81 -27.81
N THR A 249 9.41 -2.77 -28.26
CA THR A 249 9.84 -3.50 -29.47
C THR A 249 9.75 -5.02 -29.27
N THR A 250 10.11 -5.54 -28.09
CA THR A 250 9.99 -6.98 -27.76
C THR A 250 8.53 -7.41 -27.68
N ALA A 251 7.65 -6.60 -27.09
CA ALA A 251 6.22 -6.86 -27.04
C ALA A 251 5.63 -6.92 -28.45
N ALA A 252 5.99 -5.97 -29.34
CA ALA A 252 5.57 -6.00 -30.75
C ALA A 252 6.08 -7.23 -31.49
N LYS A 253 7.34 -7.63 -31.28
CA LYS A 253 7.90 -8.86 -31.86
C LYS A 253 7.18 -10.10 -31.38
N THR A 254 6.73 -10.12 -30.12
CA THR A 254 5.97 -11.25 -29.58
C THR A 254 4.59 -11.36 -30.22
N LEU A 255 3.96 -10.23 -30.54
CA LEU A 255 2.76 -10.22 -31.39
C LEU A 255 3.09 -10.74 -32.80
N ALA A 256 4.22 -10.37 -33.38
CA ALA A 256 4.61 -10.86 -34.71
C ALA A 256 4.98 -12.36 -34.73
N SER A 257 5.53 -12.91 -33.65
CA SER A 257 6.08 -14.28 -33.58
C SER A 257 5.09 -15.34 -33.10
N GLN A 258 3.79 -15.04 -33.12
CA GLN A 258 2.75 -16.02 -32.78
C GLN A 258 2.65 -17.09 -33.87
N LEU A 259 2.41 -18.34 -33.51
CA LEU A 259 2.08 -19.41 -34.46
C LEU A 259 0.57 -19.64 -34.45
N THR A 260 -0.03 -19.70 -35.62
CA THR A 260 -1.43 -20.09 -35.75
C THR A 260 -1.50 -21.58 -36.06
N PHE A 261 -2.37 -22.30 -35.36
CA PHE A 261 -2.73 -23.67 -35.72
C PHE A 261 -4.19 -23.73 -36.17
N SER A 262 -4.47 -24.63 -37.11
CA SER A 262 -5.82 -24.97 -37.55
C SER A 262 -5.98 -26.48 -37.53
N LEU A 263 -7.03 -26.99 -36.88
CA LEU A 263 -7.31 -28.42 -36.77
C LEU A 263 -8.78 -28.72 -37.15
N PRO A 264 -9.08 -29.73 -37.98
CA PRO A 264 -10.46 -30.14 -38.22
C PRO A 264 -11.13 -30.63 -36.93
N LEU A 265 -12.34 -30.13 -36.61
CA LEU A 265 -13.06 -30.54 -35.41
C LEU A 265 -13.39 -32.04 -35.46
N PRO A 266 -13.02 -32.84 -34.45
CA PRO A 266 -13.44 -34.24 -34.36
C PRO A 266 -14.96 -34.34 -34.19
N PRO A 267 -15.64 -35.32 -34.82
CA PRO A 267 -17.09 -35.51 -34.61
C PRO A 267 -17.38 -35.96 -33.16
N GLY A 268 -18.26 -35.23 -32.45
CA GLY A 268 -18.76 -35.60 -31.11
C GLY A 268 -18.26 -34.79 -29.91
N VAL A 269 -17.73 -33.58 -30.11
CA VAL A 269 -17.23 -32.72 -29.01
C VAL A 269 -18.35 -31.86 -28.42
N SER A 270 -18.64 -32.03 -27.12
CA SER A 270 -19.64 -31.26 -26.38
C SER A 270 -19.01 -30.32 -25.34
N ALA A 271 -19.48 -29.06 -25.35
CA ALA A 271 -19.38 -28.00 -24.34
C ALA A 271 -17.99 -27.60 -23.81
N VAL A 272 -17.16 -28.45 -23.20
CA VAL A 272 -15.86 -28.01 -22.65
C VAL A 272 -14.80 -29.10 -22.78
N GLN A 273 -13.66 -28.82 -23.42
CA GLN A 273 -12.59 -29.79 -23.63
C GLN A 273 -11.20 -29.25 -23.31
N ASN A 274 -10.34 -30.12 -22.75
CA ASN A 274 -8.93 -29.84 -22.50
C ASN A 274 -8.12 -30.08 -23.77
N ILE A 275 -7.47 -29.03 -24.27
CA ILE A 275 -6.54 -29.10 -25.40
C ILE A 275 -5.13 -29.07 -24.85
N LYS A 276 -4.35 -30.11 -25.14
CA LYS A 276 -2.93 -30.20 -24.78
C LYS A 276 -2.09 -29.94 -26.02
N VAL A 277 -1.22 -28.95 -25.96
CA VAL A 277 -0.26 -28.65 -27.03
C VAL A 277 1.14 -28.96 -26.52
N SER A 278 1.90 -29.73 -27.32
CA SER A 278 3.29 -30.06 -27.03
C SER A 278 4.18 -29.76 -28.24
N GLY A 279 5.38 -29.26 -27.98
CA GLY A 279 6.30 -28.80 -29.02
C GLY A 279 7.66 -28.39 -28.47
N GLN A 280 8.48 -27.74 -29.31
CA GLN A 280 9.76 -27.15 -28.91
C GLN A 280 9.72 -25.63 -29.12
N ALA A 281 10.26 -24.88 -28.15
CA ALA A 281 10.45 -23.44 -28.24
C ALA A 281 11.92 -23.15 -27.91
N ALA A 282 12.63 -22.52 -28.85
CA ALA A 282 14.08 -22.31 -28.78
C ALA A 282 14.86 -23.58 -28.35
N GLY A 283 14.51 -24.74 -28.90
CA GLY A 283 15.15 -26.03 -28.59
C GLY A 283 14.77 -26.68 -27.25
N THR A 284 13.82 -26.10 -26.50
CA THR A 284 13.36 -26.65 -25.20
C THR A 284 11.95 -27.26 -25.35
N PRO A 285 11.70 -28.51 -24.93
CA PRO A 285 10.36 -29.10 -25.03
C PRO A 285 9.38 -28.42 -24.05
N PHE A 286 8.18 -28.10 -24.53
CA PHE A 286 7.09 -27.56 -23.70
C PHE A 286 5.82 -28.38 -23.86
N THR A 287 4.96 -28.30 -22.85
CA THR A 287 3.60 -28.86 -22.87
C THR A 287 2.69 -27.90 -22.12
N THR A 288 1.65 -27.43 -22.78
CA THR A 288 0.68 -26.49 -22.19
C THR A 288 -0.74 -26.98 -22.45
N THR A 289 -1.65 -26.71 -21.52
CA THR A 289 -3.05 -27.14 -21.58
C THR A 289 -3.97 -25.95 -21.48
N ALA A 290 -4.92 -25.84 -22.38
CA ALA A 290 -5.99 -24.85 -22.34
C ALA A 290 -7.36 -25.53 -22.25
N LEU A 291 -8.24 -24.99 -21.40
CA LEU A 291 -9.66 -25.34 -21.37
C LEU A 291 -10.38 -24.52 -22.45
N VAL A 292 -11.11 -25.21 -23.31
CA VAL A 292 -11.89 -24.57 -24.39
C VAL A 292 -13.35 -24.90 -24.18
N ASP A 293 -14.16 -23.87 -23.95
CA ASP A 293 -15.62 -23.95 -23.97
C ASP A 293 -16.11 -23.71 -25.39
N PHE A 294 -16.80 -24.70 -25.97
CA PHE A 294 -17.26 -24.68 -27.35
C PHE A 294 -18.60 -23.95 -27.53
N GLY A 295 -19.32 -23.63 -26.43
CA GLY A 295 -20.67 -23.05 -26.50
C GLY A 295 -21.69 -23.94 -27.23
N ASP A 296 -22.99 -23.78 -26.92
CA ASP A 296 -24.05 -24.46 -27.68
C ASP A 296 -24.18 -23.82 -29.08
N GLY A 297 -23.53 -24.39 -30.10
CA GLY A 297 -23.60 -23.76 -31.43
C GLY A 297 -22.82 -24.36 -32.59
N VAL A 298 -22.96 -25.67 -32.87
CA VAL A 298 -22.87 -26.17 -34.26
C VAL A 298 -24.13 -26.99 -34.56
N ALA A 299 -25.20 -26.30 -34.93
CA ALA A 299 -26.33 -26.92 -35.60
C ALA A 299 -26.41 -26.34 -37.03
N LEU A 300 -26.00 -27.14 -38.02
CA LEU A 300 -26.38 -26.94 -39.42
C LEU A 300 -27.79 -27.52 -39.65
N PRO A 301 -28.54 -27.03 -40.66
CA PRO A 301 -29.98 -27.00 -40.65
C PRO A 301 -30.59 -28.37 -40.97
N THR A 302 -31.63 -28.76 -40.23
CA THR A 302 -32.60 -29.72 -40.74
C THR A 302 -34.00 -29.11 -40.66
N LYS A 303 -34.59 -28.96 -41.84
CA LYS A 303 -35.95 -28.52 -42.07
C LYS A 303 -36.90 -29.69 -41.83
N ALA A 304 -37.96 -29.39 -41.08
CA ALA A 304 -39.28 -30.02 -41.02
C ALA A 304 -39.38 -31.48 -40.52
N THR A 305 -39.97 -31.63 -39.32
CA THR A 305 -41.33 -32.19 -39.19
C THR A 305 -41.95 -31.80 -37.85
N SER A 306 -43.13 -31.20 -37.91
CA SER A 306 -44.22 -31.32 -36.92
C SER A 306 -45.42 -31.91 -37.68
N PRO A 307 -46.51 -32.41 -37.05
CA PRO A 307 -46.82 -32.51 -35.62
C PRO A 307 -47.40 -33.89 -35.20
N SER A 308 -47.43 -34.17 -33.90
CA SER A 308 -48.48 -35.00 -33.27
C SER A 308 -48.44 -34.75 -31.76
N LYS A 309 -49.32 -33.88 -31.26
CA LYS A 309 -50.66 -34.18 -30.72
C LYS A 309 -50.60 -34.75 -29.31
N VAL A 310 -50.89 -33.84 -28.39
CA VAL A 310 -51.42 -33.98 -27.03
C VAL A 310 -52.25 -35.27 -26.82
N PRO A 311 -52.21 -35.85 -25.62
CA PRO A 311 -53.46 -36.09 -24.91
C PRO A 311 -53.49 -35.47 -23.51
N VAL A 312 -54.59 -34.76 -23.29
CA VAL A 312 -55.15 -34.34 -22.01
C VAL A 312 -55.94 -35.52 -21.44
N VAL A 313 -55.71 -35.84 -20.16
CA VAL A 313 -56.66 -36.45 -19.21
C VAL A 313 -56.23 -35.83 -17.87
N GLY A 314 -57.01 -35.06 -17.13
CA GLY A 314 -58.39 -35.27 -16.66
C GLY A 314 -58.34 -35.38 -15.12
N PRO A 315 -59.09 -34.59 -14.33
CA PRO A 315 -58.82 -34.32 -12.91
C PRO A 315 -59.61 -35.23 -11.96
N THR A 316 -59.10 -35.50 -10.74
CA THR A 316 -59.91 -35.91 -9.57
C THR A 316 -59.21 -35.59 -8.23
N GLU A 317 -59.83 -34.66 -7.51
CA GLU A 317 -60.10 -34.55 -6.05
C GLU A 317 -59.13 -35.10 -4.97
N ASP A 318 -58.68 -34.16 -4.13
CA ASP A 318 -58.64 -34.10 -2.65
C ASP A 318 -58.24 -35.32 -1.80
N VAL A 319 -57.08 -35.20 -1.11
CA VAL A 319 -56.90 -35.60 0.31
C VAL A 319 -55.88 -34.68 1.03
N ILE A 320 -56.40 -33.85 1.93
CA ILE A 320 -55.94 -33.42 3.27
C ILE A 320 -54.43 -33.54 3.66
N ALA A 321 -53.88 -32.37 4.03
CA ALA A 321 -52.86 -32.05 5.05
C ALA A 321 -51.46 -32.69 5.06
N ALA A 322 -50.43 -31.83 4.89
CA ALA A 322 -49.49 -31.44 5.96
C ALA A 322 -48.36 -30.56 5.39
N ALA A 323 -48.22 -29.35 5.90
CA ALA A 323 -47.09 -28.46 5.60
C ALA A 323 -45.83 -28.91 6.37
N PRO A 324 -44.65 -29.00 5.74
CA PRO A 324 -43.41 -28.83 6.45
C PRO A 324 -42.97 -27.37 6.35
N ALA A 325 -42.72 -26.81 7.54
CA ALA A 325 -42.17 -25.50 7.74
C ALA A 325 -40.84 -25.27 7.00
N GLY A 326 -40.70 -24.04 6.52
CA GLY A 326 -39.47 -23.27 6.30
C GLY A 326 -38.16 -24.02 6.07
N THR A 327 -37.71 -24.03 4.82
CA THR A 327 -36.28 -24.03 4.50
C THR A 327 -35.92 -22.69 3.87
N LYS A 328 -35.34 -21.83 4.70
CA LYS A 328 -34.68 -20.60 4.25
C LYS A 328 -33.56 -20.98 3.30
N LEU A 329 -33.56 -20.42 2.09
CA LEU A 329 -32.40 -20.40 1.19
C LEU A 329 -31.16 -19.92 1.97
N PRO A 330 -29.97 -20.53 1.76
CA PRO A 330 -28.76 -20.09 2.42
C PRO A 330 -28.29 -18.79 1.76
N ILE A 331 -28.84 -17.66 2.21
CA ILE A 331 -28.15 -16.38 2.07
C ILE A 331 -26.83 -16.55 2.81
N LEU A 332 -25.73 -16.36 2.08
CA LEU A 332 -24.37 -16.27 2.56
C LEU A 332 -24.37 -15.67 3.98
N GLY A 333 -24.14 -16.52 4.98
CA GLY A 333 -24.25 -16.16 6.38
C GLY A 333 -23.12 -15.23 6.82
N VAL A 334 -23.13 -13.98 6.36
CA VAL A 334 -22.54 -12.89 7.13
C VAL A 334 -23.33 -12.84 8.43
N SER A 335 -22.70 -13.31 9.51
CA SER A 335 -23.25 -13.13 10.84
C SER A 335 -23.69 -11.66 10.99
N PRO A 336 -24.84 -11.35 11.62
CA PRO A 336 -25.29 -9.97 11.79
C PRO A 336 -24.23 -9.10 12.50
N LEU A 337 -23.31 -9.74 13.24
CA LEU A 337 -22.10 -9.14 13.82
C LEU A 337 -21.08 -8.67 12.76
N LEU A 338 -20.87 -9.39 11.66
CA LEU A 338 -20.00 -8.96 10.56
C LEU A 338 -20.60 -7.78 9.79
N GLY A 339 -21.92 -7.77 9.60
CA GLY A 339 -22.64 -6.63 9.00
C GLY A 339 -22.54 -5.38 9.87
N LEU A 340 -22.73 -5.53 11.19
CA LEU A 340 -22.55 -4.43 12.15
C LEU A 340 -21.09 -3.97 12.26
N GLY A 341 -20.12 -4.89 12.19
CA GLY A 341 -18.70 -4.57 12.19
C GLY A 341 -18.27 -3.77 10.96
N LEU A 342 -18.68 -4.20 9.76
CA LEU A 342 -18.43 -3.46 8.52
C LEU A 342 -19.14 -2.11 8.52
N LEU A 343 -20.36 -2.02 9.07
CA LEU A 343 -21.07 -0.75 9.22
C LEU A 343 -20.37 0.19 10.23
N ALA A 344 -19.84 -0.33 11.34
CA ALA A 344 -19.09 0.45 12.32
C ALA A 344 -17.73 0.92 11.78
N VAL A 345 -17.03 0.09 11.01
CA VAL A 345 -15.81 0.48 10.28
C VAL A 345 -16.15 1.53 9.22
N PHE A 346 -17.24 1.35 8.47
CA PHE A 346 -17.71 2.33 7.48
C PHE A 346 -18.08 3.66 8.13
N ILE A 347 -18.83 3.65 9.24
CA ILE A 347 -19.17 4.85 10.01
C ILE A 347 -17.91 5.49 10.59
N GLY A 348 -16.94 4.72 11.06
CA GLY A 348 -15.67 5.24 11.57
C GLY A 348 -14.82 5.89 10.48
N VAL A 349 -14.69 5.25 9.31
CA VAL A 349 -13.98 5.79 8.15
C VAL A 349 -14.71 7.03 7.59
N VAL A 350 -16.04 7.04 7.58
CA VAL A 350 -16.84 8.21 7.20
C VAL A 350 -16.73 9.31 8.24
N ALA A 351 -16.68 9.02 9.54
CA ALA A 351 -16.51 10.03 10.58
C ALA A 351 -15.10 10.64 10.57
N VAL A 352 -14.06 9.83 10.35
CA VAL A 352 -12.68 10.31 10.15
C VAL A 352 -12.57 11.07 8.83
N GLY A 353 -13.17 10.55 7.76
CA GLY A 353 -13.25 11.20 6.46
C GLY A 353 -13.96 12.53 6.52
N VAL A 354 -15.08 12.64 7.25
CA VAL A 354 -15.82 13.88 7.48
C VAL A 354 -15.07 14.81 8.44
N ALA A 355 -14.36 14.30 9.44
CA ALA A 355 -13.49 15.13 10.28
C ALA A 355 -12.32 15.72 9.47
N LEU A 356 -11.80 14.98 8.48
CA LEU A 356 -10.75 15.42 7.56
C LEU A 356 -11.28 16.29 6.40
N SER A 357 -12.50 16.04 5.91
CA SER A 357 -13.10 16.68 4.72
C SER A 357 -14.03 17.84 5.05
N SER A 358 -14.63 17.86 6.25
CA SER A 358 -15.25 19.08 6.74
C SER A 358 -14.10 20.07 6.94
N GLY A 359 -14.16 21.19 6.22
CA GLY A 359 -13.14 22.22 6.25
C GLY A 359 -12.94 22.92 7.61
N SER A 360 -13.22 22.26 8.75
CA SER A 360 -12.84 22.72 10.09
C SER A 360 -11.32 22.69 10.31
N MET A 361 -10.59 21.91 9.49
CA MET A 361 -9.12 22.01 9.34
C MET A 361 -8.65 23.24 8.54
N ARG A 362 -9.50 24.26 8.34
CA ARG A 362 -8.97 25.60 8.05
C ARG A 362 -8.27 26.11 9.30
N SER A 363 -6.95 26.24 9.18
CA SER A 363 -6.04 26.77 10.19
C SER A 363 -6.69 27.87 11.04
N GLY A 364 -6.49 27.84 12.36
CA GLY A 364 -6.85 28.95 13.25
C GLY A 364 -6.21 30.30 12.87
N ARG A 365 -5.28 30.28 11.91
CA ARG A 365 -4.69 31.44 11.25
C ARG A 365 -5.66 32.12 10.26
N GLN A 366 -6.49 31.38 9.54
CA GLN A 366 -7.50 31.97 8.65
C GLN A 366 -8.66 32.61 9.43
N THR A 367 -9.15 31.97 10.48
CA THR A 367 -10.24 32.54 11.30
C THR A 367 -9.83 33.76 12.11
N ARG A 368 -8.56 33.88 12.54
CA ARG A 368 -8.06 35.10 13.19
C ARG A 368 -7.80 36.23 12.19
N VAL A 369 -7.28 35.93 11.00
CA VAL A 369 -7.10 36.93 9.93
C VAL A 369 -8.46 37.41 9.40
N ASP A 370 -9.41 36.50 9.19
CA ASP A 370 -10.78 36.85 8.80
C ASP A 370 -11.51 37.69 9.88
N SER A 371 -11.23 37.47 11.17
CA SER A 371 -11.79 38.30 12.25
C SER A 371 -11.15 39.68 12.35
N ILE A 372 -9.88 39.83 11.94
CA ILE A 372 -9.20 41.13 11.89
C ILE A 372 -9.70 41.93 10.69
N ASP A 373 -9.94 41.29 9.54
CA ASP A 373 -10.57 41.91 8.38
C ASP A 373 -12.04 42.30 8.65
N GLN A 374 -12.77 41.58 9.51
CA GLN A 374 -14.14 41.93 9.90
C GLN A 374 -14.24 43.16 10.82
N TYR A 375 -13.21 43.48 11.59
CA TYR A 375 -13.17 44.73 12.37
C TYR A 375 -12.72 45.94 11.53
N VAL A 376 -12.00 45.69 10.42
CA VAL A 376 -11.54 46.74 9.49
C VAL A 376 -12.57 47.00 8.38
N ALA A 377 -13.38 46.00 8.00
CA ALA A 377 -14.42 46.15 6.98
C ALA A 377 -15.82 46.03 7.60
N GLN A 378 -16.49 47.18 7.81
CA GLN A 378 -17.93 47.25 8.13
C GLN A 378 -18.78 46.67 6.99
N THR A 379 -18.90 45.34 6.92
CA THR A 379 -19.85 44.69 6.03
C THR A 379 -20.54 43.55 6.76
N ALA A 380 -21.84 43.71 6.96
CA ALA A 380 -22.71 42.74 7.63
C ALA A 380 -22.63 41.35 6.96
N PRO A 381 -22.69 40.25 7.72
CA PRO A 381 -22.50 38.93 7.16
C PRO A 381 -23.75 38.49 6.37
N LYS A 382 -23.59 38.23 5.07
CA LYS A 382 -24.56 37.46 4.27
C LYS A 382 -24.55 36.00 4.75
N LYS A 383 -25.62 35.57 5.41
CA LYS A 383 -25.89 34.15 5.72
C LYS A 383 -26.08 33.37 4.40
N GLY A 384 -25.05 32.64 3.97
CA GLY A 384 -25.15 31.62 2.93
C GLY A 384 -25.83 30.34 3.43
N PRO A 385 -26.37 29.48 2.54
CA PRO A 385 -27.21 28.35 2.91
C PRO A 385 -26.40 27.29 3.67
N LYS A 386 -26.86 26.95 4.88
CA LYS A 386 -26.26 25.91 5.73
C LYS A 386 -26.38 24.54 5.04
N ASN A 387 -25.24 23.99 4.65
CA ASN A 387 -25.11 22.65 4.08
C ASN A 387 -25.50 21.59 5.13
N ARG A 388 -26.40 20.65 4.80
CA ARG A 388 -26.90 19.58 5.70
C ARG A 388 -25.82 18.67 6.29
N GLN A 389 -24.61 18.66 5.74
CA GLN A 389 -23.45 17.93 6.29
C GLN A 389 -22.91 18.53 7.59
N ALA A 390 -23.20 19.81 7.88
CA ALA A 390 -22.76 20.47 9.12
C ALA A 390 -23.51 19.99 10.37
N ALA A 391 -24.72 19.45 10.24
CA ALA A 391 -25.56 19.10 11.40
C ALA A 391 -25.00 17.92 12.23
N VAL A 392 -24.36 16.94 11.57
CA VAL A 392 -23.77 15.78 12.26
C VAL A 392 -22.44 16.15 12.92
N SER A 393 -21.60 16.95 12.26
CA SER A 393 -20.36 17.48 12.86
C SER A 393 -20.63 18.44 14.01
N GLU A 394 -21.65 19.29 13.90
CA GLU A 394 -22.02 20.26 14.94
C GLU A 394 -22.58 19.55 16.20
N SER A 395 -23.33 18.46 16.01
CA SER A 395 -23.83 17.63 17.12
C SER A 395 -22.73 16.84 17.82
N LEU A 396 -21.75 16.30 17.08
CA LEU A 396 -20.60 15.58 17.64
C LEU A 396 -19.62 16.53 18.37
N VAL A 397 -19.43 17.74 17.85
CA VAL A 397 -18.60 18.78 18.48
C VAL A 397 -19.28 19.33 19.75
N PHE A 398 -20.61 19.51 19.73
CA PHE A 398 -21.38 19.96 20.90
C PHE A 398 -21.34 18.95 22.07
N LEU A 399 -21.44 17.65 21.77
CA LEU A 399 -21.27 16.60 22.79
C LEU A 399 -19.84 16.58 23.37
N GLY A 400 -18.83 16.90 22.55
CA GLY A 400 -17.44 17.01 22.97
C GLY A 400 -17.20 18.19 23.92
N ASP A 401 -17.72 19.37 23.58
CA ASP A 401 -17.56 20.59 24.39
C ASP A 401 -18.28 20.48 25.75
N LYS A 402 -19.52 19.97 25.77
CA LYS A 402 -20.33 19.86 27.00
C LYS A 402 -19.76 18.85 28.01
N MET A 403 -18.99 17.87 27.56
CA MET A 403 -18.34 16.88 28.43
C MET A 403 -16.94 17.32 28.89
N MET A 404 -16.42 18.43 28.36
CA MET A 404 -15.06 18.92 28.55
C MET A 404 -14.88 19.91 29.72
N ASP A 405 -15.95 20.53 30.20
CA ASP A 405 -15.95 21.60 31.21
C ASP A 405 -15.55 21.18 32.65
N GLY A 406 -14.87 20.05 32.86
CA GLY A 406 -14.60 19.57 34.24
C GLY A 406 -13.41 18.65 34.50
N ARG A 407 -12.44 18.45 33.59
CA ARG A 407 -11.31 17.52 33.83
C ARG A 407 -9.92 18.12 33.58
N SER A 408 -9.04 17.99 34.58
CA SER A 408 -7.62 18.43 34.57
C SER A 408 -6.69 17.63 33.64
N SER A 409 -7.14 16.49 33.09
CA SER A 409 -6.39 15.67 32.13
C SER A 409 -6.24 16.34 30.74
N THR A 410 -7.01 17.40 30.50
CA THR A 410 -7.07 18.11 29.22
C THR A 410 -5.79 18.89 28.93
N THR A 411 -5.15 19.49 29.94
CA THR A 411 -3.96 20.34 29.76
C THR A 411 -2.75 19.58 29.23
N LYS A 412 -2.50 18.36 29.74
CA LYS A 412 -1.40 17.51 29.25
C LYS A 412 -1.63 17.05 27.81
N THR A 413 -2.87 16.73 27.46
CA THR A 413 -3.21 16.31 26.10
C THR A 413 -3.14 17.48 25.13
N MET A 414 -3.57 18.67 25.54
CA MET A 414 -3.41 19.91 24.78
C MET A 414 -1.94 20.21 24.50
N ALA A 415 -1.08 20.14 25.52
CA ALA A 415 0.35 20.34 25.36
C ALA A 415 0.96 19.35 24.35
N LEU A 416 0.50 18.09 24.33
CA LEU A 416 0.96 17.10 23.36
C LEU A 416 0.44 17.37 21.94
N ILE A 417 -0.80 17.82 21.78
CA ILE A 417 -1.38 18.20 20.48
C ILE A 417 -0.65 19.42 19.91
N GLU A 418 -0.43 20.43 20.74
CA GLU A 418 0.30 21.64 20.39
C GLU A 418 1.76 21.31 20.02
N ARG A 419 2.43 20.46 20.81
CA ARG A 419 3.79 20.00 20.50
C ARG A 419 3.85 19.17 19.22
N ALA A 420 2.83 18.35 18.93
CA ALA A 420 2.72 17.59 17.70
C ALA A 420 2.36 18.45 16.48
N ASP A 421 2.00 19.72 16.68
CA ASP A 421 1.57 20.67 15.64
C ASP A 421 0.35 20.20 14.85
N LEU A 422 -0.54 19.49 15.53
CA LEU A 422 -1.78 19.02 14.92
C LEU A 422 -2.83 20.13 15.01
N PRO A 423 -3.52 20.46 13.89
CA PRO A 423 -4.57 21.47 13.87
C PRO A 423 -5.88 20.93 14.45
N LEU A 424 -5.82 20.25 15.60
CA LEU A 424 -6.95 19.59 16.23
C LEU A 424 -7.39 20.37 17.46
N ARG A 425 -8.70 20.62 17.56
CA ARG A 425 -9.31 21.13 18.78
C ARG A 425 -9.40 20.01 19.83
N PRO A 426 -9.44 20.36 21.12
CA PRO A 426 -9.62 19.37 22.19
C PRO A 426 -10.88 18.50 22.03
N GLY A 427 -11.99 19.08 21.56
CA GLY A 427 -13.22 18.35 21.27
C GLY A 427 -13.05 17.37 20.09
N GLU A 428 -12.35 17.78 19.03
CA GLU A 428 -12.04 16.93 17.87
C GLU A 428 -11.15 15.74 18.26
N TRP A 429 -10.21 15.95 19.18
CA TRP A 429 -9.38 14.87 19.74
C TRP A 429 -10.22 13.82 20.48
N TRP A 430 -11.21 14.25 21.26
CA TRP A 430 -12.13 13.33 21.93
C TRP A 430 -12.98 12.53 20.95
N VAL A 431 -13.49 13.18 19.90
CA VAL A 431 -14.22 12.50 18.81
C VAL A 431 -13.32 11.46 18.14
N LEU A 432 -12.07 11.81 17.81
CA LEU A 432 -11.10 10.88 17.23
C LEU A 432 -10.87 9.67 18.14
N ARG A 433 -10.76 9.89 19.46
CA ARG A 433 -10.58 8.80 20.42
C ARG A 433 -11.81 7.89 20.51
N LEU A 434 -13.01 8.45 20.47
CA LEU A 434 -14.26 7.68 20.47
C LEU A 434 -14.39 6.86 19.19
N VAL A 435 -14.10 7.47 18.03
CA VAL A 435 -14.11 6.76 16.75
C VAL A 435 -13.06 5.66 16.73
N SER A 436 -11.84 5.92 17.19
CA SER A 436 -10.79 4.90 17.32
C SER A 436 -11.20 3.74 18.23
N LEU A 437 -11.96 4.01 19.30
CA LEU A 437 -12.51 2.97 20.16
C LEU A 437 -13.53 2.08 19.42
N VAL A 438 -14.48 2.69 18.71
CA VAL A 438 -15.50 1.94 17.93
C VAL A 438 -14.85 1.12 16.82
N VAL A 439 -13.93 1.73 16.07
CA VAL A 439 -13.19 1.07 15.00
C VAL A 439 -12.31 -0.05 15.55
N GLY A 440 -11.62 0.19 16.67
CA GLY A 440 -10.80 -0.82 17.34
C GLY A 440 -11.59 -2.07 17.69
N VAL A 441 -12.77 -1.91 18.30
CA VAL A 441 -13.68 -3.02 18.62
C VAL A 441 -14.20 -3.72 17.37
N ALA A 442 -14.63 -2.95 16.35
CA ALA A 442 -15.17 -3.52 15.13
C ALA A 442 -14.12 -4.35 14.36
N VAL A 443 -12.89 -3.83 14.26
CA VAL A 443 -11.77 -4.49 13.59
C VAL A 443 -11.36 -5.76 14.34
N THR A 444 -11.21 -5.72 15.66
CA THR A 444 -10.81 -6.91 16.43
C THR A 444 -11.90 -7.97 16.44
N MET A 445 -13.18 -7.58 16.50
CA MET A 445 -14.31 -8.50 16.37
C MET A 445 -14.38 -9.16 15.00
N LEU A 446 -14.01 -8.44 13.93
CA LEU A 446 -13.98 -8.97 12.58
C LEU A 446 -12.79 -9.92 12.37
N LEU A 447 -11.61 -9.57 12.90
CA LEU A 447 -10.39 -10.36 12.75
C LEU A 447 -10.39 -11.64 13.60
N LEU A 448 -11.02 -11.63 14.78
CA LEU A 448 -11.02 -12.75 15.72
C LEU A 448 -12.36 -13.50 15.67
N THR A 449 -12.55 -14.30 14.63
CA THR A 449 -13.72 -15.19 14.51
C THR A 449 -13.53 -16.46 15.34
N GLY A 450 -14.35 -16.66 16.38
CA GLY A 450 -14.29 -17.85 17.23
C GLY A 450 -15.50 -17.99 18.17
N GLY A 451 -15.40 -18.93 19.11
CA GLY A 451 -16.41 -19.16 20.16
C GLY A 451 -16.58 -17.95 21.10
N LEU A 452 -17.56 -18.01 22.01
CA LEU A 452 -17.92 -16.90 22.91
C LEU A 452 -16.72 -16.30 23.67
N GLY A 453 -15.80 -17.14 24.15
CA GLY A 453 -14.57 -16.70 24.83
C GLY A 453 -13.63 -15.86 23.95
N MET A 454 -13.47 -16.23 22.68
CA MET A 454 -12.64 -15.47 21.73
C MET A 454 -13.27 -14.13 21.35
N LYS A 455 -14.61 -14.06 21.27
CA LYS A 455 -15.33 -12.80 21.02
C LYS A 455 -15.21 -11.85 22.21
N LEU A 456 -15.30 -12.36 23.44
CA LEU A 456 -15.05 -11.54 24.64
C LEU A 456 -13.62 -11.03 24.68
N ALA A 457 -12.63 -11.87 24.36
CA ALA A 457 -11.24 -11.45 24.24
C ALA A 457 -11.06 -10.38 23.14
N ALA A 458 -11.70 -10.53 21.98
CA ALA A 458 -11.69 -9.57 20.88
C ALA A 458 -12.29 -8.22 21.28
N LEU A 459 -13.39 -8.22 22.04
CA LEU A 459 -14.01 -7.00 22.57
C LEU A 459 -13.06 -6.24 23.49
N VAL A 460 -12.49 -6.93 24.47
CA VAL A 460 -11.55 -6.33 25.43
C VAL A 460 -10.32 -5.80 24.71
N LEU A 461 -9.76 -6.59 23.79
CA LEU A 461 -8.58 -6.20 23.02
C LEU A 461 -8.87 -4.99 22.11
N GLY A 462 -10.04 -4.93 21.49
CA GLY A 462 -10.48 -3.80 20.67
C GLY A 462 -10.70 -2.52 21.48
N LEU A 463 -11.29 -2.62 22.67
CA LEU A 463 -11.44 -1.48 23.59
C LEU A 463 -10.08 -0.95 24.04
N VAL A 464 -9.17 -1.84 24.43
CA VAL A 464 -7.82 -1.47 24.87
C VAL A 464 -7.05 -0.81 23.72
N LEU A 465 -6.96 -1.47 22.56
CA LEU A 465 -6.24 -0.92 21.41
C LEU A 465 -6.87 0.40 20.96
N GLY A 466 -8.19 0.45 20.76
CA GLY A 466 -8.87 1.65 20.29
C GLY A 466 -8.74 2.85 21.23
N TYR A 467 -8.66 2.62 22.55
CA TYR A 467 -8.51 3.68 23.55
C TYR A 467 -7.06 4.17 23.75
N PHE A 468 -6.08 3.26 23.71
CA PHE A 468 -4.67 3.57 23.99
C PHE A 468 -3.86 3.94 22.75
N LEU A 469 -4.19 3.38 21.58
CA LEU A 469 -3.42 3.57 20.34
C LEU A 469 -3.32 5.06 19.92
N PRO A 470 -4.41 5.87 19.89
CA PRO A 470 -4.30 7.28 19.52
C PRO A 470 -3.39 8.05 20.47
N ALA A 471 -3.52 7.82 21.78
CA ALA A 471 -2.68 8.49 22.77
C ALA A 471 -1.20 8.13 22.60
N LEU A 472 -0.89 6.88 22.24
CA LEU A 472 0.46 6.44 21.96
C LEU A 472 1.03 7.07 20.69
N VAL A 473 0.24 7.13 19.61
CA VAL A 473 0.62 7.79 18.36
C VAL A 473 0.86 9.28 18.57
N LEU A 474 -0.03 9.98 19.28
CA LEU A 474 0.14 11.40 19.58
C LEU A 474 1.43 11.67 20.37
N ARG A 475 1.68 10.88 21.41
CA ARG A 475 2.93 10.97 22.19
C ARG A 475 4.16 10.70 21.32
N PHE A 476 4.07 9.75 20.40
CA PHE A 476 5.15 9.44 19.47
C PHE A 476 5.43 10.61 18.51
N LEU A 477 4.39 11.20 17.91
CA LEU A 477 4.52 12.36 17.03
C LEU A 477 5.08 13.58 17.77
N ALA A 478 4.53 13.89 18.95
CA ALA A 478 4.99 14.99 19.80
C ALA A 478 6.47 14.81 20.20
N LYS A 479 6.87 13.59 20.61
CA LYS A 479 8.25 13.26 20.96
C LYS A 479 9.18 13.33 19.75
N ARG A 480 8.73 12.90 18.57
CA ARG A 480 9.51 12.97 17.33
C ARG A 480 9.77 14.42 16.93
N ARG A 481 8.77 15.31 17.03
CA ARG A 481 8.91 16.75 16.75
C ARG A 481 9.81 17.44 17.78
N ALA A 482 9.65 17.16 19.08
CA ALA A 482 10.55 17.64 20.14
C ALA A 482 12.00 17.21 19.93
N LYS A 483 12.24 15.93 19.64
CA LYS A 483 13.59 15.44 19.36
C LYS A 483 14.21 16.12 18.13
N LYS A 484 13.43 16.36 17.08
CA LYS A 484 13.89 17.10 15.88
C LYS A 484 14.26 18.55 16.23
N PHE A 485 13.49 19.21 17.09
CA PHE A 485 13.80 20.54 17.60
C PHE A 485 15.12 20.54 18.41
N ASP A 486 15.30 19.59 19.32
CA ASP A 486 16.52 19.48 20.13
C ASP A 486 17.79 19.30 19.28
N HIS A 487 17.72 18.48 18.24
CA HIS A 487 18.84 18.30 17.29
C HIS A 487 19.16 19.57 16.49
N GLN A 488 18.20 20.45 16.26
CA GLN A 488 18.40 21.72 15.54
C GLN A 488 18.93 22.83 16.46
N LEU A 489 18.72 22.71 17.78
CA LEU A 489 19.00 23.76 18.75
C LEU A 489 20.47 24.25 18.75
N PRO A 490 21.51 23.40 18.66
CA PRO A 490 22.89 23.89 18.63
C PRO A 490 23.20 24.75 17.40
N ASP A 491 22.64 24.39 16.24
CA ASP A 491 22.82 25.13 14.99
C ASP A 491 22.06 26.48 15.06
N VAL A 492 20.85 26.46 15.62
CA VAL A 492 20.07 27.67 15.89
C VAL A 492 20.83 28.63 16.80
N LEU A 493 21.44 28.12 17.89
CA LEU A 493 22.22 28.97 18.80
C LEU A 493 23.50 29.50 18.16
N THR A 494 24.09 28.75 17.23
CA THR A 494 25.22 29.24 16.43
C THR A 494 24.80 30.38 15.51
N LEU A 495 23.62 30.29 14.88
CA LEU A 495 23.05 31.37 14.07
C LEU A 495 22.77 32.62 14.91
N ILE A 496 22.18 32.44 16.10
CA ILE A 496 21.96 33.54 17.06
C ILE A 496 23.30 34.17 17.46
N ALA A 497 24.28 33.36 17.86
CA ALA A 497 25.61 33.83 18.25
C ALA A 497 26.30 34.62 17.13
N SER A 498 26.21 34.15 15.87
CA SER A 498 26.77 34.83 14.71
C SER A 498 26.10 36.19 14.46
N SER A 499 24.77 36.25 14.51
CA SER A 499 24.01 37.49 14.34
C SER A 499 24.37 38.50 15.43
N LEU A 500 24.35 38.07 16.69
CA LEU A 500 24.74 38.90 17.83
C LEU A 500 26.19 39.41 17.72
N SER A 501 27.11 38.58 17.23
CA SER A 501 28.52 38.97 17.08
C SER A 501 28.76 40.05 16.02
N THR A 502 27.84 40.17 15.05
CA THR A 502 27.88 41.25 14.05
C THR A 502 27.20 42.55 14.53
N GLY A 503 26.74 42.59 15.78
CA GLY A 503 26.10 43.76 16.39
C GLY A 503 24.58 43.79 16.29
N PHE A 504 23.93 42.75 15.75
CA PHE A 504 22.47 42.65 15.80
C PHE A 504 21.97 42.49 17.24
N SER A 505 20.81 43.07 17.51
CA SER A 505 20.09 42.86 18.77
C SER A 505 19.51 41.44 18.85
N LEU A 506 19.23 40.94 20.07
CA LEU A 506 18.63 39.63 20.27
C LEU A 506 17.30 39.44 19.49
N PRO A 507 16.35 40.40 19.46
CA PRO A 507 15.16 40.27 18.61
C PRO A 507 15.47 40.10 17.12
N GLN A 508 16.49 40.78 16.60
CA GLN A 508 16.92 40.64 15.19
C GLN A 508 17.56 39.28 14.93
N ALA A 509 18.38 38.79 15.87
CA ALA A 509 18.93 37.44 15.80
C ALA A 509 17.83 36.35 15.83
N LEU A 510 16.80 36.53 16.65
CA LEU A 510 15.64 35.63 16.68
C LEU A 510 14.80 35.71 15.40
N ASP A 511 14.71 36.89 14.75
CA ASP A 511 14.03 37.05 13.45
C ASP A 511 14.78 36.31 12.33
N ALA A 512 16.12 36.30 12.35
CA ALA A 512 16.92 35.50 11.43
C ALA A 512 16.64 33.99 11.60
N VAL A 513 16.61 33.49 12.83
CA VAL A 513 16.25 32.08 13.12
C VAL A 513 14.83 31.77 12.65
N ALA A 514 13.87 32.65 12.89
CA ALA A 514 12.48 32.46 12.49
C ALA A 514 12.31 32.34 10.96
N LYS A 515 13.23 32.89 10.18
CA LYS A 515 13.22 32.86 8.70
C LYS A 515 14.07 31.74 8.11
N ASP A 516 15.26 31.51 8.66
CA ASP A 516 16.29 30.69 8.03
C ASP A 516 16.42 29.28 8.62
N ALA A 517 15.89 29.03 9.83
CA ALA A 517 15.95 27.71 10.42
C ALA A 517 14.95 26.73 9.76
N ALA A 518 15.26 25.44 9.83
CA ALA A 518 14.31 24.41 9.41
C ALA A 518 13.17 24.25 10.43
N GLU A 519 12.01 23.76 9.97
CA GLU A 519 10.95 23.34 10.90
C GLU A 519 11.38 22.10 11.72
N PRO A 520 11.04 22.02 13.03
CA PRO A 520 10.11 22.88 13.78
C PRO A 520 10.71 24.16 14.39
N ALA A 521 12.04 24.34 14.42
CA ALA A 521 12.67 25.46 15.11
C ALA A 521 12.18 26.83 14.60
N ALA A 522 12.19 27.07 13.29
CA ALA A 522 11.72 28.34 12.72
C ALA A 522 10.31 28.73 13.20
N LYS A 523 9.38 27.77 13.20
CA LYS A 523 7.99 28.00 13.64
C LYS A 523 7.91 28.37 15.11
N GLU A 524 8.58 27.64 16.00
CA GLU A 524 8.52 27.92 17.44
C GLU A 524 9.23 29.23 17.81
N PHE A 525 10.38 29.52 17.21
CA PHE A 525 11.08 30.79 17.40
C PHE A 525 10.30 31.98 16.81
N SER A 526 9.62 31.81 15.67
CA SER A 526 8.71 32.83 15.12
C SER A 526 7.55 33.14 16.06
N ARG A 527 7.03 32.11 16.75
CA ARG A 527 5.95 32.26 17.74
C ARG A 527 6.45 32.99 18.99
N ALA A 528 7.63 32.63 19.50
CA ALA A 528 8.24 33.37 20.61
C ALA A 528 8.52 34.83 20.24
N LEU A 529 9.02 35.11 19.03
CA LEU A 529 9.24 36.47 18.54
C LEU A 529 7.91 37.26 18.37
N ALA A 530 6.83 36.59 17.98
CA ALA A 530 5.52 37.22 17.91
C ALA A 530 4.99 37.58 19.32
N GLU A 531 5.18 36.70 20.32
CA GLU A 531 4.82 36.98 21.71
C GLU A 531 5.56 38.21 22.26
N THR A 532 6.84 38.38 21.89
CA THR A 532 7.64 39.53 22.33
C THR A 532 7.22 40.84 21.66
N ARG A 533 6.82 40.80 20.39
CA ARG A 533 6.25 41.97 19.67
C ARG A 533 4.94 42.46 20.29
N ILE A 534 4.22 41.61 21.03
CA ILE A 534 2.97 41.94 21.73
C ILE A 534 3.25 42.33 23.21
N GLY A 535 4.52 42.41 23.62
CA GLY A 535 4.93 42.94 24.93
C GLY A 535 5.35 41.90 25.97
N THR A 536 5.43 40.61 25.61
CA THR A 536 6.02 39.59 26.51
C THR A 536 7.54 39.78 26.59
N ASP A 537 8.16 39.60 27.76
CA ASP A 537 9.63 39.58 27.82
C ASP A 537 10.22 38.41 27.02
N ILE A 538 11.36 38.65 26.36
CA ILE A 538 12.02 37.67 25.51
C ILE A 538 12.39 36.39 26.28
N ALA A 539 12.89 36.51 27.51
CA ALA A 539 13.26 35.34 28.30
C ALA A 539 12.03 34.50 28.64
N GLU A 540 10.91 35.14 28.98
CA GLU A 540 9.64 34.46 29.27
C GLU A 540 9.05 33.79 28.02
N ALA A 541 9.10 34.46 26.87
CA ALA A 541 8.66 33.87 25.60
C ALA A 541 9.49 32.63 25.20
N LEU A 542 10.81 32.68 25.43
CA LEU A 542 11.71 31.55 25.18
C LEU A 542 11.54 30.42 26.22
N GLU A 543 11.18 30.75 27.46
CA GLU A 543 10.83 29.76 28.48
C GLU A 543 9.54 29.01 28.12
N ARG A 544 8.48 29.72 27.71
CA ARG A 544 7.25 29.08 27.21
C ARG A 544 7.51 28.22 25.97
N LEU A 545 8.43 28.63 25.10
CA LEU A 545 8.89 27.79 23.98
C LEU A 545 9.53 26.49 24.49
N SER A 546 10.38 26.56 25.52
CA SER A 546 10.98 25.37 26.13
C SER A 546 9.94 24.40 26.71
N ASP A 547 8.88 24.92 27.35
CA ASP A 547 7.77 24.13 27.88
C ASP A 547 6.94 23.47 26.77
N ARG A 548 6.62 24.23 25.70
CA ARG A 548 5.91 23.69 24.53
C ARG A 548 6.67 22.52 23.90
N MET A 549 7.98 22.65 23.78
CA MET A 549 8.83 21.63 23.15
C MET A 549 9.33 20.53 24.10
N ASP A 550 9.09 20.61 25.42
CA ASP A 550 9.68 19.70 26.44
C ASP A 550 11.21 19.67 26.46
N SER A 551 11.85 20.75 26.02
CA SER A 551 13.27 20.72 25.78
C SER A 551 14.03 21.24 27.00
N ASP A 552 14.69 20.32 27.71
CA ASP A 552 15.60 20.69 28.81
C ASP A 552 16.76 21.55 28.32
N ASN A 553 17.28 21.25 27.12
CA ASN A 553 18.34 22.04 26.49
C ASN A 553 17.89 23.47 26.19
N MET A 554 16.66 23.65 25.70
CA MET A 554 16.09 24.97 25.47
C MET A 554 15.76 25.70 26.76
N ARG A 555 15.33 24.97 27.81
CA ARG A 555 15.13 25.53 29.15
C ARG A 555 16.45 26.07 29.71
N TRP A 556 17.55 25.33 29.54
CA TRP A 556 18.89 25.79 29.93
C TRP A 556 19.32 27.02 29.12
N THR A 557 18.98 27.03 27.84
CA THR A 557 19.26 28.15 26.94
C THR A 557 18.49 29.41 27.35
N SER A 558 17.19 29.32 27.62
CA SER A 558 16.39 30.47 28.06
C SER A 558 16.86 31.01 29.41
N MET A 559 17.22 30.12 30.35
CA MET A 559 17.84 30.50 31.63
C MET A 559 19.18 31.22 31.41
N ALA A 560 20.06 30.72 30.54
CA ALA A 560 21.32 31.38 30.22
C ALA A 560 21.10 32.77 29.62
N ILE A 561 20.14 32.93 28.71
CA ILE A 561 19.77 34.23 28.14
C ILE A 561 19.23 35.18 29.21
N ARG A 562 18.37 34.70 30.11
CA ARG A 562 17.82 35.48 31.23
C ARG A 562 18.93 36.00 32.14
N ILE A 563 19.79 35.10 32.63
CA ILE A 563 20.92 35.44 33.49
C ILE A 563 21.84 36.44 32.80
N GLN A 564 22.19 36.20 31.54
CA GLN A 564 23.08 37.08 30.79
C GLN A 564 22.51 38.48 30.57
N ARG A 565 21.18 38.61 30.42
CA ARG A 565 20.51 39.91 30.29
C ARG A 565 20.40 40.66 31.61
N GLU A 566 20.22 39.96 32.73
CA GLU A 566 20.15 40.57 34.06
C GLU A 566 21.53 41.00 34.59
N VAL A 567 22.55 40.14 34.42
CA VAL A 567 23.91 40.38 34.91
C VAL A 567 24.74 41.22 33.92
N GLY A 568 24.42 41.15 32.62
CA GLY A 568 25.17 41.78 31.55
C GLY A 568 26.36 40.95 31.06
N GLY A 569 26.90 41.29 29.87
CA GLY A 569 28.08 40.67 29.24
C GLY A 569 27.85 40.23 27.79
N ASN A 570 28.77 39.43 27.24
CA ASN A 570 28.75 39.07 25.82
C ASN A 570 27.81 37.89 25.53
N LEU A 571 26.55 38.19 25.21
CA LEU A 571 25.56 37.18 24.85
C LEU A 571 25.98 36.32 23.64
N ALA A 572 26.72 36.86 22.68
CA ALA A 572 27.19 36.08 21.54
C ALA A 572 28.14 34.95 21.98
N GLU A 573 29.00 35.22 22.96
CA GLU A 573 29.92 34.22 23.52
C GLU A 573 29.20 33.20 24.39
N THR A 574 28.22 33.63 25.19
CA THR A 574 27.37 32.73 25.97
C THR A 574 26.62 31.77 25.05
N MET A 575 25.99 32.26 23.98
CA MET A 575 25.28 31.42 23.00
C MET A 575 26.22 30.46 22.26
N ARG A 576 27.44 30.88 21.92
CA ARG A 576 28.46 30.02 21.31
C ARG A 576 28.90 28.91 22.25
N THR A 577 29.09 29.23 23.53
CA THR A 577 29.45 28.25 24.57
C THR A 577 28.30 27.26 24.79
N THR A 578 27.06 27.74 24.91
CA THR A 578 25.88 26.87 25.02
C THR A 578 25.73 25.95 23.81
N ALA A 579 25.88 26.47 22.59
CA ALA A 579 25.84 25.66 21.37
C ALA A 579 26.91 24.56 21.37
N LYS A 580 28.14 24.88 21.79
CA LYS A 580 29.24 23.92 21.91
C LYS A 580 28.91 22.84 22.94
N THR A 581 28.46 23.20 24.14
CA THR A 581 28.09 22.23 25.19
C THR A 581 26.94 21.33 24.75
N LEU A 582 25.94 21.85 24.03
CA LEU A 582 24.84 21.04 23.50
C LEU A 582 25.34 20.02 22.44
N ARG A 583 26.23 20.44 21.52
CA ARG A 583 26.86 19.52 20.54
C ARG A 583 27.67 18.42 21.22
N GLU A 584 28.49 18.78 22.21
CA GLU A 584 29.27 17.82 22.99
C GLU A 584 28.36 16.82 23.71
N ARG A 585 27.26 17.29 24.31
CA ARG A 585 26.25 16.40 24.93
C ARG A 585 25.58 15.47 23.92
N GLU A 586 25.24 15.96 22.74
CA GLU A 586 24.66 15.13 21.68
C GLU A 586 25.66 14.07 21.18
N GLU A 587 26.91 14.45 20.96
CA GLU A 587 28.00 13.54 20.59
C GLU A 587 28.24 12.46 21.64
N LEU A 588 28.30 12.85 22.92
CA LEU A 588 28.39 11.91 24.03
C LEU A 588 27.18 10.98 24.08
N GLY A 589 25.97 11.52 23.87
CA GLY A 589 24.74 10.73 23.81
C GLY A 589 24.77 9.68 22.70
N ARG A 590 25.27 10.05 21.50
CA ARG A 590 25.46 9.11 20.38
C ARG A 590 26.51 8.05 20.69
N HIS A 591 27.63 8.43 21.31
CA HIS A 591 28.67 7.48 21.74
C HIS A 591 28.14 6.49 22.78
N VAL A 592 27.43 6.96 23.79
CA VAL A 592 26.82 6.10 24.82
C VAL A 592 25.76 5.19 24.23
N GLN A 593 24.97 5.66 23.25
CA GLN A 593 24.03 4.79 22.53
C GLN A 593 24.74 3.70 21.74
N ALA A 594 25.85 4.01 21.06
CA ALA A 594 26.64 3.03 20.33
C ALA A 594 27.29 1.99 21.27
N LEU A 595 27.96 2.45 22.32
CA LEU A 595 28.61 1.58 23.32
C LEU A 595 27.60 0.70 24.07
N SER A 596 26.40 1.22 24.37
CA SER A 596 25.36 0.46 25.05
C SER A 596 24.55 -0.46 24.13
N ALA A 597 24.69 -0.37 22.81
CA ALA A 597 23.90 -1.17 21.87
C ALA A 597 24.16 -2.68 22.02
N GLU A 598 25.43 -3.07 22.22
CA GLU A 598 25.82 -4.48 22.42
C GLU A 598 25.23 -5.05 23.72
N GLY A 599 25.32 -4.29 24.82
CA GLY A 599 24.71 -4.66 26.10
C GLY A 599 23.19 -4.75 26.02
N LYS A 600 22.53 -3.81 25.32
CA LYS A 600 21.08 -3.83 25.06
C LYS A 600 20.66 -5.05 24.26
N LEU A 601 21.37 -5.36 23.17
CA LEU A 601 21.08 -6.50 22.31
C LEU A 601 21.26 -7.83 23.07
N SER A 602 22.33 -7.96 23.84
CA SER A 602 22.56 -9.14 24.71
C SER A 602 21.44 -9.30 25.74
N ALA A 603 21.00 -8.20 26.36
CA ALA A 603 19.87 -8.21 27.29
C ALA A 603 18.58 -8.65 26.60
N TYR A 604 18.28 -8.12 25.41
CA TYR A 604 17.09 -8.50 24.65
C TYR A 604 17.11 -9.97 24.27
N ILE A 605 18.25 -10.52 23.82
CA ILE A 605 18.38 -11.95 23.50
C ILE A 605 18.15 -12.80 24.75
N LEU A 606 18.77 -12.45 25.88
CA LEU A 606 18.64 -13.19 27.13
C LEU A 606 17.19 -13.23 27.64
N ILE A 607 16.46 -12.11 27.52
CA ILE A 607 15.06 -12.01 27.92
C ILE A 607 14.14 -12.73 26.91
N ALA A 608 14.46 -12.68 25.61
CA ALA A 608 13.67 -13.31 24.57
C ALA A 608 13.83 -14.84 24.53
N LEU A 609 14.99 -15.39 24.92
CA LEU A 609 15.31 -16.81 24.80
C LEU A 609 14.32 -17.74 25.53
N PRO A 610 13.96 -17.52 26.82
CA PRO A 610 12.97 -18.34 27.50
C PRO A 610 11.60 -18.31 26.82
N VAL A 611 11.17 -17.13 26.33
CA VAL A 611 9.90 -16.96 25.61
C VAL A 611 9.95 -17.66 24.26
N GLY A 612 11.07 -17.53 23.54
CA GLY A 612 11.29 -18.19 22.26
C GLY A 612 11.28 -19.71 22.39
N ILE A 613 11.97 -20.26 23.41
CA ILE A 613 11.93 -21.70 23.72
C ILE A 613 10.50 -22.13 24.07
N PHE A 614 9.78 -21.36 24.87
CA PHE A 614 8.38 -21.66 25.22
C PHE A 614 7.47 -21.69 23.97
N LEU A 615 7.60 -20.72 23.07
CA LEU A 615 6.84 -20.70 21.81
C LEU A 615 7.24 -21.86 20.88
N PHE A 616 8.52 -22.16 20.81
CA PHE A 616 9.04 -23.28 20.02
C PHE A 616 8.54 -24.62 20.54
N THR A 617 8.55 -24.84 21.85
CA THR A 617 8.00 -26.08 22.46
C THR A 617 6.49 -26.14 22.35
N MET A 618 5.79 -25.00 22.44
CA MET A 618 4.35 -24.94 22.19
C MET A 618 3.99 -25.35 20.77
N HIS A 619 4.83 -25.00 19.77
CA HIS A 619 4.65 -25.43 18.39
C HIS A 619 5.06 -26.89 18.15
N SER A 620 6.21 -27.31 18.71
CA SER A 620 6.81 -28.62 18.45
C SER A 620 6.17 -29.76 19.25
N ASN A 621 5.75 -29.50 20.49
CA ASN A 621 5.14 -30.48 21.39
C ASN A 621 4.05 -29.84 22.26
N ARG A 622 2.88 -29.62 21.65
CA ARG A 622 1.73 -29.00 22.31
C ARG A 622 1.28 -29.75 23.56
N ALA A 623 1.33 -31.09 23.55
CA ALA A 623 0.92 -31.93 24.68
C ALA A 623 1.79 -31.72 25.93
N TYR A 624 3.09 -31.45 25.76
CA TYR A 624 3.99 -31.13 26.86
C TYR A 624 3.68 -29.78 27.51
N VAL A 625 3.40 -28.75 26.70
CA VAL A 625 3.11 -27.39 27.19
C VAL A 625 1.69 -27.29 27.77
N GLU A 626 0.74 -28.09 27.26
CA GLU A 626 -0.63 -28.13 27.76
C GLU A 626 -0.73 -28.56 29.24
N LEU A 627 0.25 -29.33 29.73
CA LEU A 627 0.38 -29.66 31.15
C LEU A 627 0.52 -28.42 32.05
N LEU A 628 1.10 -27.33 31.54
CA LEU A 628 1.35 -26.10 32.30
C LEU A 628 0.08 -25.34 32.66
N TRP A 629 -0.98 -25.42 31.86
CA TRP A 629 -2.25 -24.72 32.15
C TRP A 629 -3.40 -25.66 32.50
N THR A 630 -3.24 -26.97 32.33
CA THR A 630 -4.23 -27.97 32.76
C THR A 630 -4.00 -28.47 34.19
N ARG A 631 -2.76 -28.45 34.69
CA ARG A 631 -2.42 -28.85 36.07
C ARG A 631 -2.20 -27.61 36.96
N PRO A 632 -2.70 -27.60 38.22
CA PRO A 632 -2.50 -26.47 39.13
C PRO A 632 -1.03 -26.21 39.48
N LEU A 633 -0.21 -27.28 39.54
CA LEU A 633 1.23 -27.15 39.75
C LEU A 633 1.94 -26.52 38.54
N GLY A 634 1.44 -26.79 37.33
CA GLY A 634 1.92 -26.13 36.11
C GLY A 634 1.67 -24.62 36.12
N LEU A 635 0.48 -24.20 36.56
CA LEU A 635 0.11 -22.78 36.70
C LEU A 635 1.01 -22.07 37.72
N ALA A 636 1.35 -22.73 38.82
CA ALA A 636 2.28 -22.20 39.82
C ALA A 636 3.71 -22.03 39.25
N MET A 637 4.22 -23.01 38.51
CA MET A 637 5.53 -22.91 37.86
C MET A 637 5.58 -21.83 36.79
N LEU A 638 4.50 -21.67 36.01
CA LEU A 638 4.37 -20.62 35.01
C LEU A 638 4.37 -19.23 35.67
N GLY A 639 3.62 -19.08 36.76
CA GLY A 639 3.65 -17.85 37.57
C GLY A 639 5.05 -17.54 38.12
N ALA A 640 5.74 -18.52 38.70
CA ALA A 640 7.11 -18.36 39.20
C ALA A 640 8.09 -17.98 38.08
N GLY A 641 7.96 -18.59 36.90
CA GLY A 641 8.76 -18.26 35.72
C GLY A 641 8.54 -16.82 35.24
N LEU A 642 7.28 -16.36 35.19
CA LEU A 642 6.95 -14.98 34.83
C LEU A 642 7.51 -13.96 35.83
N VAL A 643 7.42 -14.25 37.13
CA VAL A 643 8.00 -13.40 38.18
C VAL A 643 9.53 -13.33 38.03
N SER A 644 10.19 -14.47 37.84
CA SER A 644 11.64 -14.54 37.62
C SER A 644 12.07 -13.75 36.39
N LEU A 645 11.32 -13.87 35.28
CA LEU A 645 11.58 -13.12 34.05
C LEU A 645 11.37 -11.61 34.25
N GLY A 646 10.35 -11.22 35.02
CA GLY A 646 10.12 -9.82 35.41
C GLY A 646 11.26 -9.24 36.24
N ILE A 647 11.79 -9.99 37.20
CA ILE A 647 12.96 -9.60 38.01
C ILE A 647 14.19 -9.46 37.11
N GLY A 648 14.44 -10.44 36.23
CA GLY A 648 15.54 -10.39 35.27
C GLY A 648 15.45 -9.18 34.34
N TYR A 649 14.26 -8.87 33.81
CA TYR A 649 14.01 -7.68 33.01
C TYR A 649 14.30 -6.39 33.78
N ALA A 650 13.80 -6.26 35.01
CA ALA A 650 14.03 -5.08 35.84
C ALA A 650 15.51 -4.88 36.16
N TRP A 651 16.23 -5.97 36.45
CA TRP A 651 17.66 -5.94 36.74
C TRP A 651 18.46 -5.54 35.50
N MET A 652 18.21 -6.16 34.35
CA MET A 652 18.88 -5.82 33.09
C MET A 652 18.59 -4.39 32.65
N ARG A 653 17.34 -3.93 32.77
CA ARG A 653 16.99 -2.53 32.47
C ARG A 653 17.80 -1.54 33.30
N LYS A 654 18.04 -1.84 34.58
CA LYS A 654 18.80 -0.96 35.49
C LYS A 654 20.30 -0.98 35.19
N VAL A 655 20.87 -2.12 34.81
CA VAL A 655 22.29 -2.26 34.46
C VAL A 655 22.63 -1.56 33.14
N VAL A 656 21.69 -1.55 32.20
CA VAL A 656 21.89 -1.04 30.83
C VAL A 656 21.56 0.45 30.68
N ASP A 657 20.85 1.04 31.63
CA ASP A 657 20.49 2.47 31.62
C ASP A 657 21.66 3.33 32.09
N VAL A 658 22.51 3.76 31.15
CA VAL A 658 23.60 4.72 31.39
C VAL A 658 23.05 6.13 31.17
N LYS A 659 22.91 6.89 32.26
CA LYS A 659 22.55 8.31 32.19
C LYS A 659 23.78 9.14 31.81
N VAL A 660 23.62 10.06 30.87
CA VAL A 660 24.64 11.02 30.40
C VAL A 660 24.33 12.39 30.98
#